data_AF-A0A354C008-F1
#
_entry.id   AF-A0A354C008-F1
#
_cell.length_a   1.000
_cell.length_b   1.000
_cell.length_c   1.000
_cell.angle_alpha   90.00
_cell.angle_beta   90.00
_cell.angle_gamma   90.00
#
_symmetry.space_group_name_H-M   'P 1'
#
loop_
_entity.id
_entity.type
_entity.pdbx_description
1 polymer ?
#
loop_
_entity_poly.entity_id
_entity_poly.type
_entity_poly.pdbx_seq_one_letter_code
_entity_poly.pdbx_strand_id
1 'polypeptide(L)'
;IIQATGHSRQDPFMDSYDPSQVRPQMMAHFNKLLALFDEAGSMGADLVCGPEDMQHIGPYGLHLDVNDPETGKILFNSLAVPVPGPLTDMVAAIARKHNMYIIAPIYEASGEKIYNTAVIFDRNGKIVEKHRKTVLPVMETWLVSTGDEYEVYRTDFGAIAVATCWELSYPEITTIYALKGADIVFNPTMALDNKPGESLSTAPMLITRAKDNSVYIAPAVLGREGNGIIDFNGNVLAEAPGKEDCVIMAEIDFSKDRTAASKWWETINGTNNTKAMHYQSRRPETYNMITNANPPVLEKYKDIHLTTGDLKRQLKAVREVDYGPTSANQPPVTELSAIGLHVIPYPRQVTSTGSGFSFKNDLTIVLDKDHSASDLFAAEELIADLKNEWEISAKIGIRGTYPSVILTRHQAAKTLKDQGYQIITGEKELVIKARGESGLFYGTQTLLQLIQKTGNGFKVPGLEITDWPDIMQRAIHYDTKHHQDKASYVKSFIKDLSRYKLNMLVWEWEDKFAYPSHPEIGAPGAFTIEEMQEFTRYAKKYHIQIVPLVQGLGHVSFILKWPQYKHLREIEASNWEFCPLKEGSYDLLFDLWKDAVDATPGSEYIHIGSDETYELAACEKCKARSEEIGRSGLYLTFINRAAEYLKKKGRKTMAWETPMGWKTGRSPAKGVEPVSGLVFTESYDYETPDLKYVKEAKSLGFEVFAYDPNPGVVPLMVPYDFEKGERGELRTGSLEKSYRFLSHAAKTGAFSGMICTSWDDDGLHNQMWMMHFINAAAWSWNGSKPVLDEFRKSFFTSYYGVPATGIEELYRLLNEGVYYYSRTMERNVWHYGEIGQTHLPDLPRGDALEYDPFWNTAYKEKVILSKEILNKMNRALQIISENKSAGVSHGYDFEIYRTTAELVKHTCLIYLDLSNLEYAIKEAHINRFIDYNVSLKSLLNAQQIIESSLKRRENVYNDLVSVYEETRLPKGFSTKDKSFFWQQDRARHFAFRRPDMTFLIYDEQLLDMEGYLEKLKDYIEYFRETAIN
;
A
#
# COMPACT_ATOMS: atom_id res chain seq x y z
N ILE A 1 -21.68 23.61 -19.58
CA ILE A 1 -21.47 23.23 -18.16
C ILE A 1 -20.00 23.42 -17.84
N ILE A 2 -19.69 24.03 -16.70
CA ILE A 2 -18.32 24.10 -16.19
C ILE A 2 -18.10 22.95 -15.23
N GLN A 3 -17.11 22.14 -15.53
CA GLN A 3 -16.49 21.23 -14.59
C GLN A 3 -15.25 21.92 -14.02
N ALA A 4 -15.15 21.98 -12.71
CA ALA A 4 -14.00 22.56 -12.04
C ALA A 4 -13.66 21.81 -10.77
N THR A 5 -12.36 21.60 -10.53
CA THR A 5 -11.87 21.11 -9.24
C THR A 5 -11.86 22.24 -8.20
N GLY A 6 -12.08 21.87 -6.93
CA GLY A 6 -11.68 22.70 -5.79
C GLY A 6 -10.16 22.96 -5.75
N HIS A 7 -9.68 23.77 -4.80
CA HIS A 7 -8.25 24.05 -4.62
C HIS A 7 -7.50 22.83 -4.06
N SER A 8 -6.32 22.51 -4.62
CA SER A 8 -5.48 21.38 -4.16
C SER A 8 -4.75 21.61 -2.83
N ARG A 9 -4.87 22.80 -2.23
CA ARG A 9 -4.14 23.23 -1.02
C ARG A 9 -5.04 23.64 0.14
N GLN A 10 -6.33 23.42 0.01
CA GLN A 10 -7.21 23.49 1.16
C GLN A 10 -7.92 22.17 1.20
N ASP A 11 -7.29 21.29 1.94
CA ASP A 11 -7.99 20.24 2.63
C ASP A 11 -9.37 20.77 3.08
N PRO A 12 -10.49 20.12 2.70
CA PRO A 12 -11.78 20.42 3.33
C PRO A 12 -11.73 20.32 4.87
N PHE A 13 -10.64 19.79 5.43
CA PHE A 13 -10.39 19.53 6.84
C PHE A 13 -9.34 20.47 7.52
N MET A 14 -8.88 21.56 6.87
CA MET A 14 -8.23 22.75 7.50
C MET A 14 -7.14 22.54 8.58
N ASP A 15 -6.10 21.75 8.30
CA ASP A 15 -4.95 21.60 9.22
C ASP A 15 -4.04 22.82 9.41
N SER A 16 -4.11 23.76 8.46
CA SER A 16 -3.42 25.04 8.57
C SER A 16 -4.39 26.14 8.18
N TYR A 17 -5.39 26.38 9.02
CA TYR A 17 -6.25 27.54 8.89
C TYR A 17 -5.42 28.82 9.07
N ASP A 18 -5.08 29.47 7.95
CA ASP A 18 -4.58 30.83 7.94
C ASP A 18 -5.73 31.77 7.50
N PRO A 19 -6.37 32.49 8.43
CA PRO A 19 -7.44 33.45 8.12
C PRO A 19 -7.04 34.48 7.06
N SER A 20 -5.74 34.78 6.94
CA SER A 20 -5.22 35.75 5.96
C SER A 20 -5.25 35.22 4.52
N GLN A 21 -5.30 33.91 4.31
CA GLN A 21 -5.28 33.28 2.98
C GLN A 21 -6.67 32.98 2.43
N VAL A 22 -7.70 32.91 3.28
CA VAL A 22 -9.08 32.53 2.92
C VAL A 22 -9.64 33.38 1.79
N ARG A 23 -9.60 34.71 1.92
CA ARG A 23 -10.11 35.63 0.88
C ARG A 23 -9.28 35.57 -0.41
N PRO A 24 -7.93 35.56 -0.37
CA PRO A 24 -7.11 35.30 -1.55
C PRO A 24 -7.45 33.99 -2.29
N GLN A 25 -7.66 32.88 -1.57
CA GLN A 25 -7.96 31.58 -2.16
C GLN A 25 -9.37 31.53 -2.75
N MET A 26 -10.36 32.05 -2.02
CA MET A 26 -11.73 32.27 -2.50
C MET A 26 -11.70 33.05 -3.82
N MET A 27 -10.98 34.18 -3.87
CA MET A 27 -10.87 34.97 -5.08
C MET A 27 -10.12 34.26 -6.20
N ALA A 28 -9.07 33.49 -5.90
CA ALA A 28 -8.34 32.72 -6.90
C ALA A 28 -9.22 31.62 -7.54
N HIS A 29 -10.02 30.93 -6.74
CA HIS A 29 -10.97 29.94 -7.25
C HIS A 29 -12.08 30.60 -8.07
N PHE A 30 -12.66 31.68 -7.56
CA PHE A 30 -13.67 32.44 -8.28
C PHE A 30 -13.15 32.95 -9.63
N ASN A 31 -11.92 33.48 -9.67
CA ASN A 31 -11.28 33.93 -10.91
C ASN A 31 -11.02 32.79 -11.91
N LYS A 32 -10.70 31.59 -11.43
CA LYS A 32 -10.56 30.40 -12.26
C LYS A 32 -11.90 30.03 -12.92
N LEU A 33 -13.00 30.08 -12.18
CA LEU A 33 -14.34 29.83 -12.73
C LEU A 33 -14.78 30.93 -13.70
N LEU A 34 -14.43 32.19 -13.42
CA LEU A 34 -14.65 33.30 -14.37
C LEU A 34 -13.90 33.05 -15.69
N ALA A 35 -12.66 32.54 -15.64
CA ALA A 35 -11.93 32.19 -16.85
C ALA A 35 -12.63 31.07 -17.66
N LEU A 36 -13.19 30.07 -16.99
CA LEU A 36 -13.97 29.01 -17.63
C LEU A 36 -15.31 29.51 -18.18
N PHE A 37 -15.95 30.50 -17.55
CA PHE A 37 -17.10 31.18 -18.16
C PHE A 37 -16.70 31.96 -19.40
N ASP A 38 -15.56 32.67 -19.36
CA ASP A 38 -15.04 33.40 -20.52
C ASP A 38 -14.70 32.46 -21.68
N GLU A 39 -14.14 31.29 -21.37
CA GLU A 39 -13.89 30.20 -22.32
C GLU A 39 -15.20 29.69 -22.94
N ALA A 40 -16.21 29.41 -22.11
CA ALA A 40 -17.51 28.95 -22.60
C ALA A 40 -18.17 29.97 -23.55
N GLY A 41 -18.10 31.25 -23.21
CA GLY A 41 -18.56 32.32 -24.09
C GLY A 41 -17.77 32.40 -25.40
N SER A 42 -16.45 32.22 -25.33
CA SER A 42 -15.58 32.17 -26.52
C SER A 42 -15.85 30.96 -27.41
N MET A 43 -16.34 29.86 -26.84
CA MET A 43 -16.82 28.67 -27.57
C MET A 43 -18.21 28.88 -28.21
N GLY A 44 -18.87 30.02 -27.96
CA GLY A 44 -20.18 30.34 -28.50
C GLY A 44 -21.35 29.79 -27.69
N ALA A 45 -21.17 29.55 -26.38
CA ALA A 45 -22.27 29.08 -25.53
C ALA A 45 -23.37 30.15 -25.39
N ASP A 46 -24.62 29.78 -25.64
CA ASP A 46 -25.78 30.63 -25.35
C ASP A 46 -26.10 30.68 -23.84
N LEU A 47 -25.80 29.60 -23.11
CA LEU A 47 -25.99 29.50 -21.66
C LEU A 47 -24.94 28.59 -21.03
N VAL A 48 -24.38 29.04 -19.91
CA VAL A 48 -23.42 28.25 -19.12
C VAL A 48 -23.78 28.23 -17.63
N CYS A 49 -23.60 27.07 -17.00
CA CYS A 49 -23.83 26.87 -15.57
C CYS A 49 -22.51 26.48 -14.90
N GLY A 50 -22.18 27.17 -13.80
CA GLY A 50 -21.07 26.84 -12.91
C GLY A 50 -21.46 25.77 -11.87
N PRO A 51 -20.47 25.14 -11.21
CA PRO A 51 -20.72 24.20 -10.13
C PRO A 51 -21.30 24.88 -8.89
N GLU A 52 -21.82 24.09 -7.94
CA GLU A 52 -22.26 24.60 -6.62
C GLU A 52 -21.08 25.28 -5.90
N ASP A 53 -21.39 26.35 -5.15
CA ASP A 53 -20.40 27.10 -4.37
C ASP A 53 -19.20 27.61 -5.17
N MET A 54 -19.44 28.53 -6.11
CA MET A 54 -18.37 29.14 -6.90
C MET A 54 -17.34 29.93 -6.07
N GLN A 55 -17.69 30.30 -4.83
CA GLN A 55 -16.76 30.96 -3.92
C GLN A 55 -15.82 29.95 -3.24
N HIS A 56 -16.20 28.67 -3.25
CA HIS A 56 -15.57 27.59 -2.49
C HIS A 56 -15.53 27.88 -0.98
N ILE A 57 -16.63 28.40 -0.43
CA ILE A 57 -16.75 28.74 1.00
C ILE A 57 -17.59 27.77 1.83
N GLY A 58 -18.35 26.89 1.19
CA GLY A 58 -19.11 25.79 1.79
C GLY A 58 -18.27 24.92 2.72
N PRO A 59 -17.03 24.50 2.34
CA PRO A 59 -16.14 23.76 3.24
C PRO A 59 -15.85 24.46 4.57
N TYR A 60 -15.70 25.80 4.58
CA TYR A 60 -15.44 26.55 5.83
C TYR A 60 -16.65 26.62 6.76
N GLY A 61 -17.87 26.59 6.22
CA GLY A 61 -19.10 26.55 7.01
C GLY A 61 -19.44 25.14 7.51
N LEU A 62 -19.09 24.11 6.74
CA LEU A 62 -19.41 22.73 7.06
C LEU A 62 -18.39 22.05 7.98
N HIS A 63 -17.16 22.57 8.07
CA HIS A 63 -16.05 22.03 8.89
C HIS A 63 -15.58 22.97 10.01
N LEU A 64 -16.51 23.69 10.64
CA LEU A 64 -16.23 24.51 11.83
C LEU A 64 -15.48 23.68 12.88
N ASP A 65 -14.42 24.24 13.48
CA ASP A 65 -13.75 23.64 14.63
C ASP A 65 -14.80 23.19 15.63
N VAL A 66 -14.86 21.88 15.87
CA VAL A 66 -15.84 21.26 16.76
C VAL A 66 -15.68 21.74 18.21
N ASN A 67 -14.60 22.47 18.50
CA ASN A 67 -14.29 23.11 19.77
C ASN A 67 -14.57 24.63 19.78
N ASP A 68 -14.72 25.29 18.62
CA ASP A 68 -15.09 26.72 18.49
C ASP A 68 -16.06 27.00 17.31
N PRO A 69 -17.32 26.52 17.41
CA PRO A 69 -18.33 26.67 16.36
C PRO A 69 -18.77 28.12 16.11
N GLU A 70 -18.55 29.05 17.05
CA GLU A 70 -18.92 30.46 16.90
C GLU A 70 -17.98 31.19 15.93
N THR A 71 -16.67 30.95 16.02
CA THR A 71 -15.68 31.62 15.15
C THR A 71 -15.89 31.28 13.68
N GLY A 72 -16.13 30.02 13.34
CA GLY A 72 -16.31 29.68 11.94
C GLY A 72 -17.72 30.06 11.40
N LYS A 73 -18.75 30.17 12.26
CA LYS A 73 -20.03 30.80 11.87
C LYS A 73 -19.82 32.27 11.53
N ILE A 74 -19.01 33.00 12.32
CA ILE A 74 -18.61 34.38 12.04
C ILE A 74 -17.83 34.44 10.71
N LEU A 75 -16.90 33.52 10.48
CA LEU A 75 -16.13 33.46 9.24
C LEU A 75 -17.01 33.22 8.02
N PHE A 76 -17.85 32.17 8.03
CA PHE A 76 -18.76 31.83 6.94
C PHE A 76 -19.68 33.02 6.62
N ASN A 77 -20.25 33.65 7.66
CA ASN A 77 -21.07 34.84 7.50
C ASN A 77 -20.29 36.03 6.90
N SER A 78 -18.99 36.15 7.19
CA SER A 78 -18.15 37.22 6.64
C SER A 78 -17.71 36.99 5.19
N LEU A 79 -17.88 35.76 4.67
CA LEU A 79 -17.47 35.36 3.32
C LEU A 79 -18.64 35.28 2.34
N ALA A 80 -19.86 35.05 2.83
CA ALA A 80 -21.07 35.20 2.03
C ALA A 80 -21.19 36.63 1.48
N VAL A 81 -21.71 36.76 0.26
CA VAL A 81 -21.71 38.04 -0.47
C VAL A 81 -23.11 38.55 -0.77
N PRO A 82 -23.34 39.86 -0.81
CA PRO A 82 -24.62 40.40 -1.25
C PRO A 82 -24.85 40.12 -2.75
N VAL A 83 -26.12 39.92 -3.11
CA VAL A 83 -26.56 39.77 -4.51
C VAL A 83 -27.69 40.77 -4.81
N PRO A 84 -27.45 41.80 -5.65
CA PRO A 84 -26.24 42.08 -6.42
C PRO A 84 -25.07 42.60 -5.56
N GLY A 85 -23.86 42.40 -6.05
CA GLY A 85 -22.60 42.85 -5.45
C GLY A 85 -21.36 42.59 -6.33
N PRO A 86 -20.14 42.90 -5.83
CA PRO A 86 -18.93 42.89 -6.65
C PRO A 86 -18.64 41.57 -7.39
N LEU A 87 -18.86 40.42 -6.76
CA LEU A 87 -18.65 39.12 -7.42
C LEU A 87 -19.66 38.89 -8.54
N THR A 88 -20.93 39.27 -8.33
CA THR A 88 -21.95 39.17 -9.39
C THR A 88 -21.74 40.20 -10.50
N ASP A 89 -21.11 41.34 -10.22
CA ASP A 89 -20.75 42.32 -11.25
C ASP A 89 -19.67 41.78 -12.21
N MET A 90 -18.72 41.00 -11.67
CA MET A 90 -17.71 40.30 -12.47
C MET A 90 -18.34 39.27 -13.41
N VAL A 91 -19.29 38.46 -12.90
CA VAL A 91 -20.04 37.50 -13.73
C VAL A 91 -20.88 38.22 -14.79
N ALA A 92 -21.58 39.28 -14.39
CA ALA A 92 -22.37 40.12 -15.29
C ALA A 92 -21.55 40.72 -16.44
N ALA A 93 -20.29 41.07 -16.19
CA ALA A 93 -19.39 41.56 -17.23
C ALA A 93 -19.08 40.49 -18.30
N ILE A 94 -18.89 39.24 -17.89
CA ILE A 94 -18.65 38.12 -18.81
C ILE A 94 -19.91 37.80 -19.62
N ALA A 95 -21.08 37.79 -18.96
CA ALA A 95 -22.37 37.59 -19.63
C ALA A 95 -22.59 38.62 -20.74
N ARG A 96 -22.35 39.91 -20.46
CA ARG A 96 -22.38 41.00 -21.46
C ARG A 96 -21.36 40.82 -22.57
N LYS A 97 -20.13 40.48 -22.22
CA LYS A 97 -19.01 40.36 -23.17
C LYS A 97 -19.32 39.31 -24.24
N HIS A 98 -19.89 38.17 -23.84
CA HIS A 98 -20.17 37.05 -24.73
C HIS A 98 -21.62 36.96 -25.19
N ASN A 99 -22.48 37.90 -24.78
CA ASN A 99 -23.90 37.89 -25.09
C ASN A 99 -24.56 36.54 -24.72
N MET A 100 -24.25 36.00 -23.54
CA MET A 100 -24.72 34.68 -23.07
C MET A 100 -25.41 34.75 -21.71
N TYR A 101 -26.25 33.76 -21.41
CA TYR A 101 -26.80 33.57 -20.07
C TYR A 101 -25.79 32.85 -19.18
N ILE A 102 -25.73 33.23 -17.89
CA ILE A 102 -24.88 32.54 -16.90
C ILE A 102 -25.71 32.17 -15.69
N ILE A 103 -25.55 30.93 -15.21
CA ILE A 103 -26.04 30.47 -13.90
C ILE A 103 -24.83 30.37 -12.98
N ALA A 104 -24.80 31.20 -11.94
CA ALA A 104 -23.69 31.32 -10.99
C ALA A 104 -24.14 30.99 -9.55
N PRO A 105 -23.90 29.76 -9.06
CA PRO A 105 -24.17 29.37 -7.68
C PRO A 105 -23.21 30.01 -6.67
N ILE A 106 -23.76 30.79 -5.74
CA ILE A 106 -23.04 31.62 -4.77
C ILE A 106 -23.76 31.57 -3.41
N TYR A 107 -23.02 31.68 -2.31
CA TYR A 107 -23.61 31.90 -0.99
C TYR A 107 -23.99 33.38 -0.81
N GLU A 108 -25.29 33.67 -0.92
CA GLU A 108 -25.88 35.00 -0.80
C GLU A 108 -26.06 35.38 0.67
N ALA A 109 -25.49 36.50 1.08
CA ALA A 109 -25.87 37.20 2.31
C ALA A 109 -27.06 38.13 2.04
N SER A 110 -28.19 37.90 2.70
CA SER A 110 -29.42 38.70 2.57
C SER A 110 -30.03 38.96 3.95
N GLY A 111 -29.82 40.18 4.45
CA GLY A 111 -30.15 40.53 5.84
C GLY A 111 -29.28 39.74 6.82
N GLU A 112 -29.91 39.13 7.82
CA GLU A 112 -29.24 38.25 8.81
C GLU A 112 -29.17 36.77 8.35
N LYS A 113 -29.61 36.48 7.12
CA LYS A 113 -29.71 35.12 6.59
C LYS A 113 -28.72 34.91 5.45
N ILE A 114 -28.24 33.67 5.32
CA ILE A 114 -27.41 33.22 4.20
C ILE A 114 -28.20 32.20 3.40
N TYR A 115 -28.11 32.27 2.09
CA TYR A 115 -28.80 31.36 1.17
C TYR A 115 -27.80 30.79 0.16
N ASN A 116 -27.86 29.49 -0.09
CA ASN A 116 -27.21 28.87 -1.24
C ASN A 116 -28.02 29.21 -2.49
N THR A 117 -27.49 30.11 -3.32
CA THR A 117 -28.27 30.84 -4.33
C THR A 117 -27.66 30.68 -5.71
N ALA A 118 -28.41 30.12 -6.65
CA ALA A 118 -28.06 30.16 -8.06
C ALA A 118 -28.57 31.45 -8.70
N VAL A 119 -27.65 32.35 -9.03
CA VAL A 119 -27.95 33.65 -9.64
C VAL A 119 -27.96 33.51 -11.16
N ILE A 120 -29.04 33.96 -11.82
CA ILE A 120 -29.22 33.84 -13.26
C ILE A 120 -29.02 35.22 -13.91
N PHE A 121 -28.07 35.31 -14.84
CA PHE A 121 -27.75 36.50 -15.62
C PHE A 121 -28.27 36.34 -17.05
N ASP A 122 -28.88 37.40 -17.59
CA ASP A 122 -29.21 37.47 -19.02
C ASP A 122 -28.01 37.87 -19.89
N ARG A 123 -28.22 37.90 -21.22
CA ARG A 123 -27.20 38.29 -22.20
C ARG A 123 -26.66 39.71 -21.99
N ASN A 124 -27.40 40.59 -21.32
CA ASN A 124 -26.97 41.95 -20.97
C ASN A 124 -26.31 42.00 -19.58
N GLY A 125 -26.03 40.86 -18.97
CA GLY A 125 -25.48 40.74 -17.63
C GLY A 125 -26.40 41.28 -16.54
N LYS A 126 -27.71 41.36 -16.78
CA LYS A 126 -28.69 41.71 -15.76
C LYS A 126 -29.04 40.44 -14.98
N ILE A 127 -29.08 40.52 -13.65
CA ILE A 127 -29.66 39.46 -12.83
C ILE A 127 -31.17 39.44 -13.09
N VAL A 128 -31.65 38.34 -13.65
CA VAL A 128 -33.04 38.16 -14.07
C VAL A 128 -33.83 37.23 -13.16
N GLU A 129 -33.15 36.34 -12.45
CA GLU A 129 -33.74 35.46 -11.45
C GLU A 129 -32.68 35.00 -10.44
N LYS A 130 -33.11 34.55 -9.25
CA LYS A 130 -32.29 33.88 -8.24
C LYS A 130 -33.03 32.68 -7.66
N HIS A 131 -32.46 31.49 -7.79
CA HIS A 131 -32.97 30.30 -7.11
C HIS A 131 -32.27 30.10 -5.77
N ARG A 132 -33.01 30.19 -4.67
CA ARG A 132 -32.53 29.85 -3.32
C ARG A 132 -32.90 28.40 -3.02
N LYS A 133 -31.90 27.57 -2.70
CA LYS A 133 -32.07 26.14 -2.40
C LYS A 133 -33.17 25.93 -1.36
N THR A 134 -34.22 25.17 -1.71
CA THR A 134 -35.43 25.00 -0.88
C THR A 134 -35.34 23.86 0.12
N VAL A 135 -34.49 22.85 -0.17
CA VAL A 135 -34.26 21.70 0.71
C VAL A 135 -32.78 21.55 1.00
N LEU A 136 -32.45 21.58 2.29
CA LEU A 136 -31.07 21.50 2.77
C LEU A 136 -30.73 20.09 3.26
N PRO A 137 -29.55 19.54 2.95
CA PRO A 137 -29.02 18.39 3.67
C PRO A 137 -28.79 18.76 5.13
N VAL A 138 -28.86 17.77 6.03
CA VAL A 138 -28.78 17.97 7.50
C VAL A 138 -27.58 18.85 7.91
N MET A 139 -26.44 18.68 7.26
CA MET A 139 -25.20 19.45 7.50
C MET A 139 -25.27 20.95 7.17
N GLU A 140 -26.15 21.38 6.27
CA GLU A 140 -26.25 22.78 5.83
C GLU A 140 -27.25 23.59 6.69
N THR A 141 -28.12 22.89 7.44
CA THR A 141 -29.29 23.47 8.14
C THR A 141 -28.97 24.42 9.29
N TRP A 142 -27.74 24.44 9.81
CA TRP A 142 -27.34 25.34 10.90
C TRP A 142 -26.71 26.66 10.42
N LEU A 143 -26.36 26.79 9.14
CA LEU A 143 -25.75 28.01 8.56
C LEU A 143 -26.59 28.68 7.48
N VAL A 144 -27.35 27.89 6.72
CA VAL A 144 -28.03 28.36 5.52
C VAL A 144 -29.54 28.29 5.75
N SER A 145 -30.23 29.28 5.21
CA SER A 145 -31.69 29.35 5.19
C SER A 145 -32.25 28.72 3.92
N THR A 146 -33.39 28.06 4.03
CA THR A 146 -34.14 27.53 2.88
C THR A 146 -34.76 28.67 2.08
N GLY A 147 -34.77 28.52 0.76
CA GLY A 147 -35.72 29.21 -0.11
C GLY A 147 -37.13 28.60 -0.01
N ASP A 148 -38.07 29.23 -0.69
CA ASP A 148 -39.50 28.93 -0.63
C ASP A 148 -40.16 28.83 -2.01
N GLU A 149 -39.41 29.09 -3.09
CA GLU A 149 -39.93 29.16 -4.45
C GLU A 149 -39.20 28.19 -5.41
N TYR A 150 -39.95 27.67 -6.38
CA TYR A 150 -39.47 26.76 -7.43
C TYR A 150 -39.62 27.45 -8.79
N GLU A 151 -38.89 28.52 -9.06
CA GLU A 151 -39.13 29.34 -10.25
C GLU A 151 -38.55 28.76 -11.55
N VAL A 152 -39.23 29.07 -12.65
CA VAL A 152 -38.81 28.75 -14.02
C VAL A 152 -38.63 30.05 -14.77
N TYR A 153 -37.43 30.24 -15.32
CA TYR A 153 -37.09 31.43 -16.08
C TYR A 153 -37.15 31.16 -17.59
N ARG A 154 -37.73 32.08 -18.36
CA ARG A 154 -37.79 31.98 -19.82
C ARG A 154 -36.67 32.80 -20.46
N THR A 155 -35.77 32.11 -21.16
CA THR A 155 -34.80 32.75 -22.06
C THR A 155 -35.46 33.01 -23.43
N ASP A 156 -34.70 33.60 -24.36
CA ASP A 156 -35.06 33.77 -25.77
C ASP A 156 -35.12 32.47 -26.57
N PHE A 157 -34.65 31.34 -26.01
CA PHE A 157 -34.60 30.04 -26.69
C PHE A 157 -35.24 28.87 -25.92
N GLY A 158 -35.51 29.00 -24.61
CA GLY A 158 -36.11 27.92 -23.82
C GLY A 158 -36.41 28.30 -22.36
N ALA A 159 -37.16 27.45 -21.67
CA ALA A 159 -37.42 27.63 -20.24
C ALA A 159 -36.42 26.84 -19.39
N ILE A 160 -35.78 27.49 -18.42
CA ILE A 160 -34.75 26.90 -17.56
C ILE A 160 -35.21 26.88 -16.10
N ALA A 161 -34.77 25.86 -15.37
CA ALA A 161 -34.88 25.77 -13.93
C ALA A 161 -33.53 25.40 -13.32
N VAL A 162 -33.36 25.67 -12.02
CA VAL A 162 -32.18 25.25 -11.26
C VAL A 162 -32.64 24.47 -10.04
N ALA A 163 -32.16 23.25 -9.89
CA ALA A 163 -32.36 22.42 -8.70
C ALA A 163 -30.99 22.19 -8.06
N THR A 164 -30.65 22.91 -7.01
CA THR A 164 -29.31 22.90 -6.41
C THR A 164 -29.15 21.64 -5.54
N CYS A 165 -28.16 20.81 -5.89
CA CYS A 165 -27.68 19.70 -5.06
C CYS A 165 -28.78 18.74 -4.57
N TRP A 166 -29.01 18.70 -3.26
CA TRP A 166 -29.95 17.80 -2.58
C TRP A 166 -31.40 17.90 -3.09
N GLU A 167 -31.76 18.96 -3.83
CA GLU A 167 -33.11 19.12 -4.40
C GLU A 167 -33.46 18.03 -5.43
N LEU A 168 -32.50 17.51 -6.22
CA LEU A 168 -32.81 16.43 -7.17
C LEU A 168 -33.09 15.08 -6.51
N SER A 169 -32.71 14.90 -5.24
CA SER A 169 -33.07 13.70 -4.47
C SER A 169 -34.59 13.59 -4.29
N TYR A 170 -35.33 14.71 -4.38
CA TYR A 170 -36.79 14.75 -4.26
C TYR A 170 -37.45 14.81 -5.65
N PRO A 171 -38.09 13.70 -6.10
CA PRO A 171 -38.70 13.65 -7.44
C PRO A 171 -39.77 14.73 -7.68
N GLU A 172 -40.44 15.18 -6.62
CA GLU A 172 -41.48 16.20 -6.66
C GLU A 172 -40.94 17.54 -7.18
N ILE A 173 -39.72 17.91 -6.81
CA ILE A 173 -39.13 19.21 -7.15
C ILE A 173 -38.90 19.32 -8.67
N THR A 174 -38.27 18.31 -9.27
CA THR A 174 -38.12 18.26 -10.74
C THR A 174 -39.46 18.24 -11.45
N THR A 175 -40.46 17.58 -10.87
CA THR A 175 -41.83 17.58 -11.40
C THR A 175 -42.44 18.97 -11.38
N ILE A 176 -42.25 19.74 -10.30
CA ILE A 176 -42.75 21.12 -10.20
C ILE A 176 -42.14 21.99 -11.31
N TYR A 177 -40.83 21.93 -11.51
CA TYR A 177 -40.17 22.68 -12.59
C TYR A 177 -40.70 22.29 -13.97
N ALA A 178 -40.84 20.99 -14.22
CA ALA A 178 -41.35 20.49 -15.50
C ALA A 178 -42.80 20.92 -15.77
N LEU A 179 -43.65 20.99 -14.74
CA LEU A 179 -45.03 21.48 -14.82
C LEU A 179 -45.13 22.99 -15.00
N LYS A 180 -44.23 23.76 -14.38
CA LYS A 180 -44.06 25.20 -14.63
C LYS A 180 -43.50 25.47 -16.03
N GLY A 181 -43.12 24.42 -16.76
CA GLY A 181 -42.80 24.47 -18.18
C GLY A 181 -41.31 24.49 -18.46
N ALA A 182 -40.45 24.10 -17.52
CA ALA A 182 -39.02 23.96 -17.77
C ALA A 182 -38.75 22.97 -18.93
N ASP A 183 -37.80 23.33 -19.77
CA ASP A 183 -37.26 22.47 -20.82
C ASP A 183 -35.99 21.77 -20.36
N ILE A 184 -35.18 22.45 -19.54
CA ILE A 184 -33.95 21.95 -18.91
C ILE A 184 -33.91 22.34 -17.43
N VAL A 185 -33.40 21.42 -16.61
CA VAL A 185 -33.09 21.67 -15.20
C VAL A 185 -31.59 21.54 -14.98
N PHE A 186 -30.95 22.62 -14.56
CA PHE A 186 -29.55 22.63 -14.16
C PHE A 186 -29.41 22.17 -12.72
N ASN A 187 -28.40 21.34 -12.45
CA ASN A 187 -28.12 20.83 -11.13
C ASN A 187 -26.67 21.16 -10.73
N PRO A 188 -26.40 22.39 -10.27
CA PRO A 188 -25.15 22.68 -9.59
C PRO A 188 -25.11 21.87 -8.29
N THR A 189 -24.07 21.06 -8.10
CA THR A 189 -24.00 20.15 -6.95
C THR A 189 -22.58 19.82 -6.50
N MET A 190 -22.43 19.52 -5.21
CA MET A 190 -21.26 18.83 -4.63
C MET A 190 -21.54 17.34 -4.35
N ALA A 191 -22.74 16.83 -4.66
CA ALA A 191 -23.16 15.46 -4.39
C ALA A 191 -22.91 14.54 -5.60
N LEU A 192 -22.63 13.27 -5.32
CA LEU A 192 -22.29 12.26 -6.32
C LEU A 192 -23.47 11.31 -6.57
N ASP A 193 -23.83 11.10 -7.84
CA ASP A 193 -24.79 10.06 -8.27
C ASP A 193 -24.09 8.91 -9.05
N ASN A 194 -22.85 9.13 -9.48
CA ASN A 194 -21.98 8.16 -10.14
C ASN A 194 -20.52 8.30 -9.64
N LYS A 195 -19.67 7.30 -9.85
CA LYS A 195 -18.28 7.36 -9.35
C LYS A 195 -17.41 8.28 -10.20
N PRO A 196 -16.31 8.82 -9.64
CA PRO A 196 -15.32 9.57 -10.41
C PRO A 196 -14.83 8.77 -11.63
N GLY A 197 -14.85 9.40 -12.80
CA GLY A 197 -14.46 8.78 -14.07
C GLY A 197 -15.49 7.86 -14.72
N GLU A 198 -16.62 7.56 -14.06
CA GLU A 198 -17.74 6.84 -14.68
C GLU A 198 -18.63 7.78 -15.52
N SER A 199 -19.25 7.23 -16.56
CA SER A 199 -20.15 7.99 -17.45
C SER A 199 -21.46 8.37 -16.73
N LEU A 200 -22.06 9.49 -17.10
CA LEU A 200 -23.40 9.90 -16.66
C LEU A 200 -24.49 8.89 -17.02
N SER A 201 -24.23 7.98 -17.95
CA SER A 201 -25.11 6.83 -18.24
C SER A 201 -25.29 5.87 -17.04
N THR A 202 -24.42 5.98 -16.04
CA THR A 202 -24.47 5.20 -14.79
C THR A 202 -25.10 5.96 -13.62
N ALA A 203 -25.59 7.19 -13.83
CA ALA A 203 -26.18 8.04 -12.80
C ALA A 203 -27.72 7.84 -12.73
N PRO A 204 -28.22 6.87 -11.93
CA PRO A 204 -29.61 6.43 -12.02
C PRO A 204 -30.60 7.51 -11.61
N MET A 205 -30.27 8.36 -10.64
CA MET A 205 -31.16 9.44 -10.21
C MET A 205 -31.30 10.46 -11.33
N LEU A 206 -30.18 10.95 -11.88
CA LEU A 206 -30.19 11.98 -12.91
C LEU A 206 -30.94 11.53 -14.18
N ILE A 207 -30.69 10.29 -14.62
CA ILE A 207 -31.40 9.68 -15.77
C ILE A 207 -32.91 9.58 -15.48
N THR A 208 -33.27 9.12 -14.29
CA THR A 208 -34.68 8.96 -13.91
C THR A 208 -35.40 10.31 -13.86
N ARG A 209 -34.76 11.35 -13.31
CA ARG A 209 -35.33 12.72 -13.28
C ARG A 209 -35.57 13.29 -14.68
N ALA A 210 -34.66 13.03 -15.61
CA ALA A 210 -34.81 13.46 -17.01
C ALA A 210 -35.99 12.77 -17.71
N LYS A 211 -36.09 11.44 -17.56
CA LYS A 211 -37.11 10.60 -18.22
C LYS A 211 -38.51 10.82 -17.67
N ASP A 212 -38.68 10.75 -16.36
CA ASP A 212 -40.00 10.83 -15.71
C ASP A 212 -40.68 12.18 -15.96
N ASN A 213 -39.88 13.24 -16.07
CA ASN A 213 -40.37 14.60 -16.28
C ASN A 213 -40.30 15.06 -17.73
N SER A 214 -39.70 14.25 -18.62
CA SER A 214 -39.46 14.63 -20.01
C SER A 214 -38.86 16.03 -20.09
N VAL A 215 -37.69 16.22 -19.47
CA VAL A 215 -36.87 17.45 -19.47
C VAL A 215 -35.39 17.07 -19.63
N TYR A 216 -34.56 18.02 -20.07
CA TYR A 216 -33.11 17.84 -20.02
C TYR A 216 -32.62 18.02 -18.56
N ILE A 217 -31.62 17.25 -18.15
CA ILE A 217 -30.95 17.41 -16.85
C ILE A 217 -29.48 17.71 -17.08
N ALA A 218 -28.96 18.76 -16.45
CA ALA A 218 -27.59 19.20 -16.64
C ALA A 218 -26.85 19.32 -15.29
N PRO A 219 -26.23 18.24 -14.79
CA PRO A 219 -25.40 18.29 -13.59
C PRO A 219 -24.12 19.10 -13.82
N ALA A 220 -23.83 20.01 -12.89
CA ALA A 220 -22.59 20.78 -12.80
C ALA A 220 -21.94 20.48 -11.43
N VAL A 221 -21.09 19.46 -11.40
CA VAL A 221 -20.47 18.92 -10.18
C VAL A 221 -19.16 19.64 -9.88
N LEU A 222 -19.01 20.15 -8.65
CA LEU A 222 -17.73 20.66 -8.15
C LEU A 222 -16.78 19.49 -7.83
N GLY A 223 -16.00 19.06 -8.82
CA GLY A 223 -15.13 17.89 -8.68
C GLY A 223 -14.74 17.27 -10.02
N ARG A 224 -14.28 16.01 -9.99
CA ARG A 224 -13.86 15.24 -11.18
C ARG A 224 -14.94 14.26 -11.66
N GLU A 225 -16.10 14.30 -11.04
CA GLU A 225 -17.23 13.39 -11.23
C GLU A 225 -18.22 13.90 -12.30
N GLY A 226 -19.24 13.09 -12.61
CA GLY A 226 -20.11 13.24 -13.79
C GLY A 226 -20.70 14.65 -14.00
N ASN A 227 -20.06 15.42 -14.88
CA ASN A 227 -20.59 16.67 -15.41
C ASN A 227 -21.06 16.43 -16.84
N GLY A 228 -22.17 17.06 -17.23
CA GLY A 228 -22.68 16.89 -18.58
C GLY A 228 -24.14 17.27 -18.77
N ILE A 229 -24.74 16.74 -19.83
CA ILE A 229 -26.12 17.02 -20.24
C ILE A 229 -26.79 15.70 -20.60
N ILE A 230 -27.92 15.43 -19.98
CA ILE A 230 -28.75 14.24 -20.20
C ILE A 230 -30.05 14.69 -20.90
N ASP A 231 -30.40 14.02 -22.00
CA ASP A 231 -31.65 14.26 -22.72
C ASP A 231 -32.87 13.67 -22.01
N PHE A 232 -34.04 14.07 -22.48
CA PHE A 232 -35.32 13.62 -21.92
C PHE A 232 -35.64 12.13 -22.13
N ASN A 233 -34.81 11.39 -22.88
CA ASN A 233 -34.89 9.93 -22.99
C ASN A 233 -33.89 9.22 -22.05
N GLY A 234 -33.03 9.98 -21.36
CA GLY A 234 -31.98 9.47 -20.50
C GLY A 234 -30.64 9.24 -21.21
N ASN A 235 -30.47 9.72 -22.44
CA ASN A 235 -29.20 9.62 -23.16
C ASN A 235 -28.27 10.77 -22.76
N VAL A 236 -26.98 10.47 -22.62
CA VAL A 236 -25.96 11.49 -22.38
C VAL A 236 -25.62 12.18 -23.71
N LEU A 237 -25.79 13.49 -23.78
CA LEU A 237 -25.49 14.32 -24.96
C LEU A 237 -24.06 14.82 -24.97
N ALA A 238 -23.54 15.18 -23.80
CA ALA A 238 -22.14 15.57 -23.61
C ALA A 238 -21.75 15.30 -22.17
N GLU A 239 -20.50 14.89 -21.96
CA GLU A 239 -19.91 14.65 -20.64
C GLU A 239 -18.39 14.84 -20.68
N ALA A 240 -17.77 15.07 -19.53
CA ALA A 240 -16.32 14.95 -19.37
C ALA A 240 -15.97 14.05 -18.17
N PRO A 241 -15.92 12.72 -18.36
CA PRO A 241 -15.56 11.81 -17.29
C PRO A 241 -14.12 12.05 -16.86
N GLY A 242 -13.91 12.39 -15.58
CA GLY A 242 -12.58 12.42 -14.96
C GLY A 242 -11.64 13.56 -15.37
N LYS A 243 -12.13 14.62 -16.02
CA LYS A 243 -11.32 15.83 -16.30
C LYS A 243 -11.20 16.74 -15.08
N GLU A 244 -10.16 17.57 -15.02
CA GLU A 244 -9.96 18.47 -13.88
C GLU A 244 -10.78 19.76 -14.03
N ASP A 245 -10.44 20.60 -15.00
CA ASP A 245 -11.16 21.84 -15.29
C ASP A 245 -11.45 21.92 -16.78
N CYS A 246 -12.72 22.01 -17.16
CA CYS A 246 -13.09 22.16 -18.55
C CYS A 246 -14.52 22.69 -18.75
N VAL A 247 -14.75 23.19 -19.96
CA VAL A 247 -16.09 23.49 -20.46
C VAL A 247 -16.61 22.30 -21.25
N ILE A 248 -17.80 21.81 -20.87
CA ILE A 248 -18.57 20.81 -21.61
C ILE A 248 -19.74 21.51 -22.29
N MET A 249 -19.94 21.26 -23.57
CA MET A 249 -20.98 21.91 -24.37
C MET A 249 -21.72 20.90 -25.24
N ALA A 250 -23.03 21.11 -25.41
CA ALA A 250 -23.85 20.41 -26.38
C ALA A 250 -24.81 21.42 -27.01
N GLU A 251 -25.14 21.22 -28.29
CA GLU A 251 -26.24 21.93 -28.95
C GLU A 251 -27.55 21.24 -28.58
N ILE A 252 -28.52 22.02 -28.09
CA ILE A 252 -29.80 21.50 -27.60
C ILE A 252 -30.93 22.12 -28.41
N ASP A 253 -31.73 21.27 -29.04
CA ASP A 253 -32.99 21.67 -29.66
C ASP A 253 -34.13 21.50 -28.64
N PHE A 254 -34.61 22.63 -28.10
CA PHE A 254 -35.77 22.67 -27.21
C PHE A 254 -37.10 22.49 -27.95
N SER A 255 -37.13 22.64 -29.27
CA SER A 255 -38.32 22.40 -30.10
C SER A 255 -38.55 20.93 -30.43
N LYS A 256 -37.52 20.08 -30.23
CA LYS A 256 -37.58 18.65 -30.53
C LYS A 256 -38.77 17.99 -29.82
N ASP A 257 -39.68 17.42 -30.61
CA ASP A 257 -40.86 16.76 -30.08
C ASP A 257 -40.48 15.55 -29.23
N ARG A 258 -41.13 15.45 -28.07
CA ARG A 258 -40.93 14.37 -27.10
C ARG A 258 -41.85 13.21 -27.45
N THR A 259 -41.62 12.56 -28.59
CA THR A 259 -42.53 11.55 -29.15
C THR A 259 -42.19 10.12 -28.72
N ALA A 260 -43.23 9.30 -28.50
CA ALA A 260 -43.07 7.85 -28.37
C ALA A 260 -42.79 7.23 -29.75
N ALA A 261 -41.91 6.23 -29.79
CA ALA A 261 -41.54 5.56 -31.04
C ALA A 261 -42.70 4.80 -31.74
N SER A 262 -43.80 4.53 -31.03
CA SER A 262 -44.94 3.76 -31.55
C SER A 262 -46.08 4.67 -32.05
N LYS A 263 -46.52 4.44 -33.30
CA LYS A 263 -47.74 5.05 -33.88
C LYS A 263 -49.04 4.68 -33.17
N TRP A 264 -49.01 3.64 -32.33
CA TRP A 264 -50.18 3.23 -31.54
C TRP A 264 -50.68 4.37 -30.65
N TRP A 265 -49.76 5.08 -29.98
CA TRP A 265 -50.08 6.21 -29.11
C TRP A 265 -50.76 7.36 -29.85
N GLU A 266 -50.28 7.70 -31.05
CA GLU A 266 -50.92 8.72 -31.90
C GLU A 266 -52.36 8.33 -32.25
N THR A 267 -52.59 7.05 -32.54
CA THR A 267 -53.90 6.53 -32.95
C THR A 267 -54.91 6.56 -31.81
N ILE A 268 -54.51 6.23 -30.58
CA ILE A 268 -55.43 6.13 -29.44
C ILE A 268 -55.62 7.45 -28.67
N ASN A 269 -54.60 8.31 -28.65
CA ASN A 269 -54.61 9.54 -27.84
C ASN A 269 -54.69 10.83 -28.69
N GLY A 270 -54.63 10.73 -30.02
CA GLY A 270 -54.60 11.88 -30.93
C GLY A 270 -53.25 12.62 -30.99
N THR A 271 -52.25 12.14 -30.24
CA THR A 271 -50.86 12.61 -30.28
C THR A 271 -49.93 11.50 -29.79
N ASN A 272 -48.71 11.43 -30.32
CA ASN A 272 -47.63 10.60 -29.76
C ASN A 272 -46.67 11.40 -28.87
N ASN A 273 -46.94 12.69 -28.61
CA ASN A 273 -46.13 13.53 -27.74
C ASN A 273 -46.32 13.09 -26.27
N THR A 274 -45.33 12.40 -25.73
CA THR A 274 -45.32 11.82 -24.37
C THR A 274 -45.46 12.88 -23.29
N LYS A 275 -44.83 14.06 -23.44
CA LYS A 275 -44.97 15.18 -22.50
C LYS A 275 -46.43 15.67 -22.46
N ALA A 276 -47.08 15.82 -23.62
CA ALA A 276 -48.49 16.21 -23.70
C ALA A 276 -49.40 15.14 -23.07
N MET A 277 -49.19 13.87 -23.40
CA MET A 277 -49.97 12.76 -22.84
C MET A 277 -49.84 12.66 -21.32
N HIS A 278 -48.61 12.69 -20.79
CA HIS A 278 -48.35 12.61 -19.36
C HIS A 278 -48.95 13.80 -18.61
N TYR A 279 -48.88 15.02 -19.15
CA TYR A 279 -49.41 16.21 -18.48
C TYR A 279 -50.94 16.27 -18.51
N GLN A 280 -51.58 15.90 -19.62
CA GLN A 280 -53.05 15.86 -19.70
C GLN A 280 -53.66 14.71 -18.92
N SER A 281 -52.95 13.60 -18.76
CA SER A 281 -53.44 12.40 -18.05
C SER A 281 -53.23 12.47 -16.53
N ARG A 282 -52.68 13.57 -15.99
CA ARG A 282 -52.47 13.73 -14.55
C ARG A 282 -53.81 13.72 -13.81
N ARG A 283 -53.81 13.19 -12.60
CA ARG A 283 -54.94 13.19 -11.68
C ARG A 283 -54.60 13.88 -10.36
N PRO A 284 -54.41 15.22 -10.34
CA PRO A 284 -53.99 15.96 -9.14
C PRO A 284 -54.91 15.73 -7.93
N GLU A 285 -56.19 15.47 -8.16
CA GLU A 285 -57.16 15.16 -7.11
C GLU A 285 -56.81 13.89 -6.30
N THR A 286 -55.95 13.03 -6.85
CA THR A 286 -55.49 11.80 -6.20
C THR A 286 -54.14 11.95 -5.49
N TYR A 287 -53.45 13.09 -5.65
CA TYR A 287 -52.07 13.28 -5.20
C TYR A 287 -51.94 13.83 -3.77
N ASN A 288 -53.03 13.97 -3.03
CA ASN A 288 -53.05 14.53 -1.67
C ASN A 288 -52.07 13.85 -0.69
N MET A 289 -51.66 12.61 -0.94
CA MET A 289 -50.67 11.92 -0.10
C MET A 289 -49.26 12.53 -0.21
N ILE A 290 -48.90 13.09 -1.38
CA ILE A 290 -47.59 13.69 -1.64
C ILE A 290 -47.43 15.00 -0.85
N THR A 291 -48.53 15.73 -0.64
CA THR A 291 -48.56 16.99 0.10
C THR A 291 -48.96 16.84 1.57
N ASN A 292 -49.21 15.60 2.02
CA ASN A 292 -49.53 15.34 3.42
C ASN A 292 -48.26 15.56 4.27
N ALA A 293 -48.32 16.46 5.25
CA ALA A 293 -47.21 16.70 6.18
C ALA A 293 -46.93 15.50 7.12
N ASN A 294 -47.91 14.60 7.30
CA ASN A 294 -47.80 13.41 8.14
C ASN A 294 -48.27 12.16 7.35
N PRO A 295 -47.56 11.75 6.29
CA PRO A 295 -47.92 10.55 5.55
C PRO A 295 -47.75 9.31 6.44
N PRO A 296 -48.57 8.25 6.27
CA PRO A 296 -48.50 7.05 7.12
C PRO A 296 -47.13 6.38 7.17
N VAL A 297 -46.28 6.62 6.17
CA VAL A 297 -44.90 6.11 6.16
C VAL A 297 -44.07 6.65 7.32
N LEU A 298 -44.36 7.85 7.85
CA LEU A 298 -43.65 8.39 9.00
C LEU A 298 -43.85 7.55 10.27
N GLU A 299 -44.97 6.83 10.41
CA GLU A 299 -45.16 5.90 11.53
C GLU A 299 -44.11 4.76 11.52
N LYS A 300 -43.64 4.34 10.33
CA LYS A 300 -42.55 3.35 10.21
C LYS A 300 -41.20 3.90 10.66
N TYR A 301 -41.04 5.22 10.61
CA TYR A 301 -39.80 5.92 10.92
C TYR A 301 -39.92 6.80 12.16
N LYS A 302 -40.97 6.62 12.98
CA LYS A 302 -41.22 7.42 14.18
C LYS A 302 -40.08 7.37 15.20
N ASP A 303 -39.30 6.30 15.17
CA ASP A 303 -38.13 6.11 16.03
C ASP A 303 -36.85 6.74 15.42
N ILE A 304 -36.88 7.11 14.13
CA ILE A 304 -35.80 7.84 13.45
C ILE A 304 -35.96 9.32 13.73
N HIS A 305 -35.04 9.85 14.53
CA HIS A 305 -34.98 11.27 14.84
C HIS A 305 -33.91 11.92 13.97
N LEU A 306 -34.35 12.62 12.91
CA LEU A 306 -33.44 13.45 12.12
C LEU A 306 -32.82 14.52 13.03
N THR A 307 -31.51 14.70 12.94
CA THR A 307 -30.77 15.63 13.78
C THR A 307 -30.86 17.07 13.28
N THR A 308 -31.74 17.33 12.33
CA THR A 308 -31.99 18.66 11.77
C THR A 308 -32.31 19.66 12.88
N GLY A 309 -31.43 20.66 13.06
CA GLY A 309 -31.55 21.66 14.13
C GLY A 309 -30.98 21.22 15.50
N ASP A 310 -30.53 19.98 15.66
CA ASP A 310 -29.79 19.50 16.85
C ASP A 310 -28.28 19.66 16.64
N LEU A 311 -27.83 20.90 16.78
CA LEU A 311 -26.44 21.32 16.58
C LEU A 311 -25.46 20.44 17.38
N LYS A 312 -25.81 20.06 18.61
CA LYS A 312 -24.93 19.27 19.48
C LYS A 312 -24.70 17.86 18.94
N ARG A 313 -25.77 17.21 18.44
CA ARG A 313 -25.68 15.86 17.88
C ARG A 313 -25.08 15.85 16.48
N GLN A 314 -25.32 16.90 15.70
CA GLN A 314 -24.68 17.09 14.39
C GLN A 314 -23.17 17.27 14.53
N LEU A 315 -22.71 18.12 15.45
CA LEU A 315 -21.28 18.27 15.78
C LEU A 315 -20.66 16.96 16.28
N LYS A 316 -21.43 16.15 17.03
CA LYS A 316 -20.98 14.82 17.47
C LYS A 316 -20.82 13.83 16.30
N ALA A 317 -21.78 13.78 15.37
CA ALA A 317 -21.71 12.89 14.21
C ALA A 317 -20.52 13.22 13.31
N VAL A 318 -20.18 14.50 13.13
CA VAL A 318 -18.97 14.93 12.41
C VAL A 318 -17.68 14.43 13.08
N ARG A 319 -17.67 14.19 14.41
CA ARG A 319 -16.53 13.60 15.14
C ARG A 319 -16.41 12.07 15.01
N GLU A 320 -17.51 11.38 14.67
CA GLU A 320 -17.62 9.92 14.77
C GLU A 320 -17.69 9.21 13.41
N VAL A 321 -17.85 9.94 12.30
CA VAL A 321 -17.83 9.38 10.95
C VAL A 321 -16.41 9.33 10.41
N ASP A 322 -15.96 8.13 10.06
CA ASP A 322 -14.72 7.87 9.32
C ASP A 322 -14.95 8.13 7.82
N TYR A 323 -14.39 9.22 7.31
CA TYR A 323 -14.53 9.65 5.91
C TYR A 323 -13.43 9.11 4.99
N GLY A 324 -12.64 8.12 5.42
CA GLY A 324 -11.41 7.75 4.72
C GLY A 324 -10.31 8.80 4.93
N PRO A 325 -9.13 8.63 4.33
CA PRO A 325 -7.96 9.40 4.72
C PRO A 325 -8.11 10.87 4.30
N THR A 326 -8.35 11.71 5.30
CA THR A 326 -8.27 13.17 5.25
C THR A 326 -6.99 13.59 5.96
N SER A 327 -6.34 14.67 5.52
CA SER A 327 -5.03 15.09 6.03
C SER A 327 -5.04 15.50 7.51
N ALA A 328 -6.23 15.74 8.11
CA ALA A 328 -6.39 16.34 9.43
C ALA A 328 -6.33 15.44 10.66
N ASN A 329 -6.00 14.17 10.46
CA ASN A 329 -5.41 13.37 11.51
C ASN A 329 -3.93 13.16 11.17
N GLN A 330 -3.10 14.21 11.28
CA GLN A 330 -1.76 13.93 11.77
C GLN A 330 -1.92 13.65 13.26
N PRO A 331 -1.85 12.37 13.69
CA PRO A 331 -1.69 12.05 15.11
C PRO A 331 -0.59 12.92 15.72
N PRO A 332 -0.70 13.28 17.01
CA PRO A 332 0.18 14.25 17.64
C PRO A 332 1.63 13.92 17.32
N VAL A 333 2.24 14.78 16.51
CA VAL A 333 3.62 14.62 16.08
C VAL A 333 4.47 14.55 17.33
N THR A 334 5.28 13.50 17.44
CA THR A 334 6.10 13.33 18.66
C THR A 334 7.06 14.50 18.86
N GLU A 335 7.53 14.64 20.10
CA GLU A 335 8.35 15.76 20.55
C GLU A 335 9.63 15.97 19.71
N LEU A 336 10.20 14.89 19.15
CA LEU A 336 11.38 14.97 18.28
C LEU A 336 11.00 15.30 16.83
N SER A 337 9.95 14.67 16.31
CA SER A 337 9.45 14.98 14.97
C SER A 337 9.01 16.43 14.83
N ALA A 338 8.45 17.03 15.90
CA ALA A 338 8.06 18.44 15.95
C ALA A 338 9.24 19.42 15.79
N ILE A 339 10.47 18.98 16.05
CA ILE A 339 11.72 19.75 15.83
C ILE A 339 12.55 19.22 14.66
N GLY A 340 11.94 18.41 13.78
CA GLY A 340 12.57 17.87 12.57
C GLY A 340 13.59 16.76 12.84
N LEU A 341 13.43 16.02 13.94
CA LEU A 341 14.26 14.85 14.27
C LEU A 341 13.45 13.56 14.15
N HIS A 342 13.95 12.61 13.35
CA HIS A 342 13.28 11.36 13.02
C HIS A 342 14.03 10.18 13.64
N VAL A 343 13.75 9.90 14.92
CA VAL A 343 14.44 8.85 15.68
C VAL A 343 13.64 7.55 15.69
N ILE A 344 14.27 6.46 15.25
CA ILE A 344 13.72 5.11 15.19
C ILE A 344 14.66 4.12 15.89
N PRO A 345 14.18 3.35 16.87
CA PRO A 345 12.89 3.49 17.55
C PRO A 345 12.72 4.81 18.32
N TYR A 346 11.47 5.28 18.43
CA TYR A 346 11.18 6.51 19.18
C TYR A 346 11.38 6.32 20.69
N PRO A 347 12.12 7.21 21.38
CA PRO A 347 12.43 7.03 22.80
C PRO A 347 11.22 7.10 23.73
N ARG A 348 11.32 6.46 24.90
CA ARG A 348 10.25 6.48 25.93
C ARG A 348 9.96 7.86 26.49
N GLN A 349 11.02 8.57 26.88
CA GLN A 349 10.91 9.87 27.54
C GLN A 349 11.85 10.85 26.87
N VAL A 350 11.29 11.98 26.44
CA VAL A 350 12.02 13.07 25.79
C VAL A 350 11.61 14.36 26.47
N THR A 351 12.58 15.18 26.88
CA THR A 351 12.34 16.51 27.44
C THR A 351 13.30 17.51 26.79
N SER A 352 12.79 18.64 26.34
CA SER A 352 13.61 19.73 25.81
C SER A 352 14.22 20.55 26.96
N THR A 353 15.52 20.77 26.91
CA THR A 353 16.29 21.48 27.96
C THR A 353 16.83 22.84 27.50
N GLY A 354 16.56 23.25 26.25
CA GLY A 354 16.96 24.55 25.73
C GLY A 354 18.25 24.50 24.90
N SER A 355 19.34 25.11 25.39
CA SER A 355 20.60 25.20 24.62
C SER A 355 21.22 23.81 24.42
N GLY A 356 21.50 23.49 23.15
CA GLY A 356 21.99 22.18 22.71
C GLY A 356 23.50 22.07 22.62
N PHE A 357 23.97 20.93 22.11
CA PHE A 357 25.38 20.62 21.92
C PHE A 357 25.80 20.94 20.48
N SER A 358 26.70 21.90 20.29
CA SER A 358 27.14 22.34 18.95
C SER A 358 28.65 22.18 18.79
N PHE A 359 29.09 21.71 17.63
CA PHE A 359 30.51 21.48 17.33
C PHE A 359 30.81 21.67 15.85
N LYS A 360 32.09 21.82 15.52
CA LYS A 360 32.58 21.86 14.12
C LYS A 360 32.89 20.43 13.67
N ASN A 361 34.10 20.15 13.20
CA ASN A 361 34.40 18.84 12.62
C ASN A 361 35.10 17.89 13.58
N ASP A 362 35.69 18.40 14.67
CA ASP A 362 36.42 17.58 15.64
C ASP A 362 35.61 17.32 16.90
N LEU A 363 35.57 16.07 17.35
CA LEU A 363 34.85 15.63 18.54
C LEU A 363 35.73 14.72 19.41
N THR A 364 35.66 14.86 20.73
CA THR A 364 36.35 13.95 21.65
C THR A 364 35.36 12.98 22.28
N ILE A 365 35.60 11.67 22.17
CA ILE A 365 34.85 10.65 22.90
C ILE A 365 35.59 10.35 24.20
N VAL A 366 34.89 10.39 25.33
CA VAL A 366 35.45 10.16 26.66
C VAL A 366 34.78 8.93 27.27
N LEU A 367 35.60 7.99 27.72
CA LEU A 367 35.17 6.77 28.41
C LEU A 367 35.48 6.86 29.91
N ASP A 368 34.79 6.04 30.69
CA ASP A 368 35.16 5.80 32.09
C ASP A 368 36.57 5.19 32.21
N LYS A 369 37.21 5.37 33.36
CA LYS A 369 38.54 4.77 33.61
C LYS A 369 38.49 3.25 33.67
N ASP A 370 37.36 2.70 34.11
CA ASP A 370 37.05 1.28 34.26
C ASP A 370 36.10 0.77 33.17
N HIS A 371 36.16 1.36 31.97
CA HIS A 371 35.38 0.92 30.81
C HIS A 371 35.67 -0.53 30.44
N SER A 372 34.65 -1.25 29.98
CA SER A 372 34.77 -2.61 29.46
C SER A 372 35.31 -2.62 28.03
N ALA A 373 35.67 -3.81 27.52
CA ALA A 373 35.97 -3.99 26.10
C ALA A 373 34.76 -3.67 25.19
N SER A 374 33.54 -3.90 25.68
CA SER A 374 32.31 -3.55 24.96
C SER A 374 32.08 -2.04 24.93
N ASP A 375 32.39 -1.33 26.01
CA ASP A 375 32.29 0.14 26.08
C ASP A 375 33.31 0.78 25.12
N LEU A 376 34.53 0.24 25.05
CA LEU A 376 35.54 0.65 24.08
C LEU A 376 35.07 0.42 22.64
N PHE A 377 34.51 -0.77 22.35
CA PHE A 377 33.95 -1.07 21.04
C PHE A 377 32.83 -0.08 20.65
N ALA A 378 31.90 0.23 21.57
CA ALA A 378 30.84 1.20 21.31
C ALA A 378 31.40 2.60 20.97
N ALA A 379 32.50 3.02 21.61
CA ALA A 379 33.17 4.27 21.29
C ALA A 379 33.86 4.24 19.92
N GLU A 380 34.57 3.16 19.60
CA GLU A 380 35.26 2.97 18.31
C GLU A 380 34.26 2.92 17.14
N GLU A 381 33.15 2.21 17.32
CA GLU A 381 32.09 2.11 16.32
C GLU A 381 31.39 3.46 16.12
N LEU A 382 31.09 4.19 17.21
CA LEU A 382 30.56 5.55 17.11
C LEU A 382 31.52 6.48 16.34
N ILE A 383 32.84 6.37 16.56
CA ILE A 383 33.84 7.14 15.81
C ILE A 383 33.80 6.78 14.32
N ALA A 384 33.69 5.49 13.99
CA ALA A 384 33.61 5.03 12.61
C ALA A 384 32.32 5.54 11.92
N ASP A 385 31.18 5.45 12.58
CA ASP A 385 29.89 5.91 12.04
C ASP A 385 29.85 7.44 11.87
N LEU A 386 30.37 8.19 12.85
CA LEU A 386 30.55 9.64 12.74
C LEU A 386 31.41 10.02 11.54
N LYS A 387 32.47 9.25 11.26
CA LYS A 387 33.33 9.50 10.11
C LYS A 387 32.65 9.15 8.78
N ASN A 388 31.97 8.01 8.72
CA ASN A 388 31.41 7.48 7.48
C ASN A 388 30.10 8.17 7.08
N GLU A 389 29.23 8.48 8.04
CA GLU A 389 27.90 9.05 7.77
C GLU A 389 27.93 10.59 7.76
N TRP A 390 28.79 11.20 8.57
CA TRP A 390 28.77 12.65 8.82
C TRP A 390 30.08 13.37 8.46
N GLU A 391 31.12 12.64 8.07
CA GLU A 391 32.49 13.17 7.85
C GLU A 391 33.11 13.83 9.10
N ILE A 392 32.60 13.52 10.30
CA ILE A 392 33.07 14.05 11.58
C ILE A 392 34.35 13.31 11.98
N SER A 393 35.38 14.06 12.38
CA SER A 393 36.65 13.56 12.92
C SER A 393 36.52 13.39 14.43
N ALA A 394 36.51 12.15 14.91
CA ALA A 394 36.39 11.86 16.34
C ALA A 394 37.57 11.01 16.84
N LYS A 395 37.95 11.21 18.11
CA LYS A 395 38.98 10.39 18.77
C LYS A 395 38.68 10.17 20.24
N ILE A 396 39.18 9.07 20.78
CA ILE A 396 39.16 8.82 22.22
C ILE A 396 40.14 9.79 22.90
N GLY A 397 39.68 10.47 23.95
CA GLY A 397 40.47 11.44 24.69
C GLY A 397 40.17 11.42 26.19
N ILE A 398 40.69 12.44 26.89
CA ILE A 398 40.53 12.59 28.33
C ILE A 398 39.46 13.63 28.67
N ARG A 399 38.82 13.44 29.83
CA ARG A 399 37.81 14.36 30.37
C ARG A 399 38.35 15.79 30.50
N GLY A 400 37.53 16.79 30.17
CA GLY A 400 37.91 18.21 30.17
C GLY A 400 38.40 18.74 28.82
N THR A 401 38.46 17.89 27.79
CA THR A 401 38.62 18.30 26.38
C THR A 401 37.23 18.52 25.77
N TYR A 402 37.05 19.60 25.01
CA TYR A 402 35.77 20.00 24.42
C TYR A 402 35.92 20.32 22.92
N PRO A 403 34.85 20.15 22.12
CA PRO A 403 33.56 19.54 22.48
C PRO A 403 33.70 18.01 22.68
N SER A 404 32.94 17.43 23.62
CA SER A 404 33.04 16.00 23.93
C SER A 404 31.72 15.27 24.11
N VAL A 405 31.73 13.98 23.77
CA VAL A 405 30.68 13.01 24.10
C VAL A 405 31.24 12.07 25.17
N ILE A 406 30.57 12.01 26.31
CA ILE A 406 30.96 11.17 27.44
C ILE A 406 30.09 9.91 27.42
N LEU A 407 30.72 8.75 27.35
CA LEU A 407 30.08 7.45 27.50
C LEU A 407 30.43 6.92 28.90
N THR A 408 29.42 6.75 29.76
CA THR A 408 29.65 6.34 31.16
C THR A 408 28.65 5.30 31.65
N ARG A 409 29.13 4.35 32.46
CA ARG A 409 28.32 3.38 33.19
C ARG A 409 27.94 3.84 34.61
N HIS A 410 28.45 5.00 35.02
CA HIS A 410 28.24 5.55 36.37
C HIS A 410 27.04 6.49 36.40
N GLN A 411 26.36 6.56 37.55
CA GLN A 411 25.27 7.51 37.84
C GLN A 411 24.07 7.47 36.86
N ALA A 412 23.88 6.39 36.10
CA ALA A 412 22.64 6.14 35.37
C ALA A 412 21.47 5.88 36.34
N ALA A 413 20.25 6.28 35.95
CA ALA A 413 19.05 6.09 36.76
C ALA A 413 18.88 4.63 37.23
N LYS A 414 18.55 4.44 38.52
CA LYS A 414 18.42 3.10 39.13
C LYS A 414 17.30 2.24 38.53
N THR A 415 16.35 2.87 37.86
CA THR A 415 15.21 2.22 37.20
C THR A 415 15.57 1.56 35.87
N LEU A 416 16.70 1.93 35.26
CA LEU A 416 17.14 1.37 33.99
C LEU A 416 17.71 -0.04 34.17
N LYS A 417 17.35 -0.94 33.25
CA LYS A 417 17.94 -2.28 33.13
C LYS A 417 19.10 -2.25 32.10
N ASP A 418 19.61 -3.42 31.73
CA ASP A 418 20.82 -3.56 30.90
C ASP A 418 20.75 -2.88 29.53
N GLN A 419 19.56 -2.82 28.93
CA GLN A 419 19.33 -2.19 27.61
C GLN A 419 18.93 -0.70 27.71
N GLY A 420 18.74 -0.18 28.92
CA GLY A 420 18.27 1.18 29.14
C GLY A 420 19.41 2.19 29.22
N TYR A 421 19.16 3.42 28.75
CA TYR A 421 20.14 4.50 28.72
C TYR A 421 19.52 5.89 28.91
N GLN A 422 20.37 6.88 29.15
CA GLN A 422 20.03 8.29 29.20
C GLN A 422 20.97 9.09 28.30
N ILE A 423 20.43 10.09 27.60
CA ILE A 423 21.22 11.10 26.86
C ILE A 423 20.89 12.45 27.47
N ILE A 424 21.93 13.19 27.88
CA ILE A 424 21.80 14.54 28.44
C ILE A 424 22.73 15.45 27.64
N THR A 425 22.17 16.45 26.97
CA THR A 425 22.96 17.41 26.20
C THR A 425 23.25 18.67 27.01
N GLY A 426 24.49 19.14 26.97
CA GLY A 426 24.88 20.48 27.41
C GLY A 426 25.62 21.22 26.29
N GLU A 427 26.03 22.47 26.56
CA GLU A 427 26.64 23.32 25.53
C GLU A 427 28.05 22.87 25.10
N LYS A 428 28.82 22.28 26.02
CA LYS A 428 30.21 21.84 25.79
C LYS A 428 30.39 20.33 25.75
N GLU A 429 29.47 19.60 26.36
CA GLU A 429 29.52 18.14 26.47
C GLU A 429 28.13 17.53 26.35
N LEU A 430 28.05 16.34 25.74
CA LEU A 430 26.87 15.47 25.71
C LEU A 430 27.21 14.19 26.46
N VAL A 431 26.33 13.74 27.34
CA VAL A 431 26.57 12.57 28.19
C VAL A 431 25.58 11.47 27.87
N ILE A 432 26.09 10.29 27.52
CA ILE A 432 25.33 9.05 27.40
C ILE A 432 25.64 8.19 28.63
N LYS A 433 24.60 7.88 29.40
CA LYS A 433 24.69 7.08 30.63
C LYS A 433 23.92 5.79 30.46
N ALA A 434 24.48 4.66 30.85
CA ALA A 434 23.76 3.39 30.89
C ALA A 434 24.23 2.52 32.07
N ARG A 435 23.50 1.44 32.38
CA ARG A 435 23.97 0.46 33.40
C ARG A 435 24.62 -0.76 32.75
N GLY A 436 24.03 -1.24 31.66
CA GLY A 436 24.55 -2.35 30.87
C GLY A 436 25.29 -1.87 29.63
N GLU A 437 26.14 -2.75 29.10
CA GLU A 437 26.93 -2.51 27.88
C GLU A 437 26.00 -2.26 26.67
N SER A 438 24.92 -3.05 26.55
CA SER A 438 23.93 -2.88 25.47
C SER A 438 23.22 -1.52 25.52
N GLY A 439 22.88 -1.02 26.72
CA GLY A 439 22.26 0.29 26.86
C GLY A 439 23.21 1.40 26.42
N LEU A 440 24.50 1.29 26.76
CA LEU A 440 25.49 2.29 26.36
C LEU A 440 25.63 2.35 24.84
N PHE A 441 25.72 1.18 24.19
CA PHE A 441 25.73 1.05 22.73
C PHE A 441 24.44 1.59 22.10
N TYR A 442 23.25 1.25 22.60
CA TYR A 442 21.99 1.77 22.05
C TYR A 442 21.87 3.30 22.19
N GLY A 443 22.47 3.88 23.23
CA GLY A 443 22.58 5.33 23.37
C GLY A 443 23.40 5.96 22.24
N THR A 444 24.49 5.32 21.79
CA THR A 444 25.29 5.82 20.65
C THR A 444 24.49 5.74 19.35
N GLN A 445 23.69 4.69 19.16
CA GLN A 445 22.80 4.54 18.00
C GLN A 445 21.74 5.64 17.94
N THR A 446 21.19 6.04 19.09
CA THR A 446 20.27 7.18 19.18
C THR A 446 20.99 8.49 18.91
N LEU A 447 22.21 8.70 19.45
CA LEU A 447 23.00 9.92 19.18
C LEU A 447 23.20 10.16 17.68
N LEU A 448 23.54 9.12 16.91
CA LEU A 448 23.77 9.23 15.47
C LEU A 448 22.52 9.75 14.72
N GLN A 449 21.32 9.49 15.25
CA GLN A 449 20.04 9.97 14.69
C GLN A 449 19.65 11.38 15.18
N LEU A 450 20.31 11.90 16.23
CA LEU A 450 20.05 13.23 16.79
C LEU A 450 20.95 14.33 16.20
N ILE A 451 22.00 13.94 15.46
CA ILE A 451 22.93 14.89 14.84
C ILE A 451 22.23 15.60 13.68
N GLN A 452 22.40 16.91 13.61
CA GLN A 452 21.92 17.75 12.51
C GLN A 452 23.09 18.50 11.91
N LYS A 453 23.20 18.50 10.57
CA LYS A 453 24.15 19.34 9.85
C LYS A 453 23.62 20.78 9.82
N THR A 454 24.49 21.74 10.13
CA THR A 454 24.20 23.17 10.12
C THR A 454 25.21 23.89 9.22
N GLY A 455 24.93 25.13 8.83
CA GLY A 455 25.85 25.90 7.97
C GLY A 455 27.26 26.09 8.53
N ASN A 456 27.45 25.97 9.86
CA ASN A 456 28.72 26.22 10.55
C ASN A 456 29.30 24.98 11.27
N GLY A 457 28.77 23.78 11.01
CA GLY A 457 29.17 22.54 11.70
C GLY A 457 27.98 21.63 11.99
N PHE A 458 27.95 20.99 13.15
CA PHE A 458 26.89 20.07 13.56
C PHE A 458 26.27 20.49 14.89
N LYS A 459 25.04 20.07 15.11
CA LYS A 459 24.28 20.35 16.33
C LYS A 459 23.46 19.12 16.75
N VAL A 460 23.38 18.91 18.05
CA VAL A 460 22.36 18.10 18.70
C VAL A 460 21.49 19.04 19.56
N PRO A 461 20.16 19.06 19.42
CA PRO A 461 19.29 19.93 20.22
C PRO A 461 19.40 19.69 21.73
N GLY A 462 19.00 20.69 22.53
CA GLY A 462 18.98 20.58 23.99
C GLY A 462 17.93 19.57 24.45
N LEU A 463 18.34 18.36 24.80
CA LEU A 463 17.49 17.22 25.11
C LEU A 463 17.97 16.48 26.37
N GLU A 464 17.01 15.99 27.13
CA GLU A 464 17.15 14.90 28.08
C GLU A 464 16.27 13.74 27.62
N ILE A 465 16.91 12.61 27.28
CA ILE A 465 16.26 11.38 26.83
C ILE A 465 16.53 10.30 27.87
N THR A 466 15.49 9.57 28.28
CA THR A 466 15.61 8.33 29.07
C THR A 466 14.82 7.25 28.33
N ASP A 467 15.47 6.13 28.01
CA ASP A 467 14.93 5.18 27.04
C ASP A 467 15.23 3.72 27.37
N TRP A 468 14.30 2.82 27.03
CA TRP A 468 14.34 1.38 27.25
C TRP A 468 13.23 0.64 26.45
N PRO A 469 13.42 -0.64 26.07
CA PRO A 469 12.45 -1.38 25.27
C PRO A 469 11.19 -1.83 26.04
N ASP A 470 10.07 -2.03 25.34
CA ASP A 470 8.88 -2.76 25.83
C ASP A 470 9.10 -4.27 25.81
N ILE A 471 9.62 -4.79 24.70
CA ILE A 471 9.91 -6.22 24.48
C ILE A 471 11.41 -6.45 24.54
N MET A 472 11.87 -7.33 25.42
CA MET A 472 13.30 -7.50 25.74
C MET A 472 14.10 -8.22 24.65
N GLN A 473 13.51 -9.24 24.01
CA GLN A 473 14.09 -9.97 22.90
C GLN A 473 13.38 -9.56 21.61
N ARG A 474 14.12 -8.98 20.66
CA ARG A 474 13.58 -8.44 19.41
C ARG A 474 14.31 -9.12 18.27
N ALA A 475 13.69 -10.22 17.81
CA ALA A 475 14.24 -11.07 16.79
C ALA A 475 13.71 -10.73 15.42
N ILE A 476 14.57 -10.86 14.43
CA ILE A 476 14.14 -11.00 13.04
C ILE A 476 14.49 -12.40 12.56
N HIS A 477 13.61 -12.98 11.78
CA HIS A 477 13.87 -14.17 10.99
C HIS A 477 14.70 -13.78 9.78
N TYR A 478 15.61 -14.65 9.38
CA TYR A 478 16.39 -14.51 8.16
C TYR A 478 16.34 -15.84 7.42
N ASP A 479 15.44 -15.91 6.46
CA ASP A 479 15.21 -17.09 5.61
C ASP A 479 16.22 -17.11 4.47
N THR A 480 16.94 -18.24 4.35
CA THR A 480 17.91 -18.46 3.27
C THR A 480 17.59 -19.71 2.45
N LYS A 481 16.33 -20.15 2.44
CA LYS A 481 15.85 -21.32 1.69
C LYS A 481 16.31 -21.33 0.24
N HIS A 482 16.14 -20.23 -0.50
CA HIS A 482 16.46 -20.22 -1.94
C HIS A 482 17.80 -19.60 -2.29
N HIS A 483 18.30 -18.64 -1.52
CA HIS A 483 19.50 -17.88 -1.85
C HIS A 483 20.55 -17.92 -0.73
N GLN A 484 21.82 -17.96 -1.12
CA GLN A 484 22.95 -17.79 -0.21
C GLN A 484 23.44 -16.34 -0.31
N ASP A 485 23.29 -15.56 0.74
CA ASP A 485 23.92 -14.23 0.79
C ASP A 485 25.42 -14.34 1.09
N LYS A 486 26.21 -13.40 0.59
CA LYS A 486 27.66 -13.32 0.81
C LYS A 486 27.97 -12.90 2.25
N ALA A 487 29.10 -13.36 2.78
CA ALA A 487 29.54 -13.02 4.14
C ALA A 487 29.62 -11.51 4.43
N SER A 488 29.99 -10.70 3.43
CA SER A 488 30.03 -9.24 3.55
C SER A 488 28.64 -8.64 3.76
N TYR A 489 27.63 -9.15 3.04
CA TYR A 489 26.24 -8.73 3.21
C TYR A 489 25.72 -9.11 4.59
N VAL A 490 25.93 -10.36 5.02
CA VAL A 490 25.52 -10.83 6.37
C VAL A 490 26.09 -9.94 7.47
N LYS A 491 27.37 -9.54 7.39
CA LYS A 491 27.97 -8.62 8.36
C LYS A 491 27.35 -7.22 8.31
N SER A 492 27.12 -6.68 7.12
CA SER A 492 26.42 -5.39 6.97
C SER A 492 25.01 -5.45 7.57
N PHE A 493 24.27 -6.50 7.25
CA PHE A 493 22.91 -6.71 7.72
C PHE A 493 22.86 -6.77 9.26
N ILE A 494 23.76 -7.53 9.91
CA ILE A 494 23.88 -7.55 11.38
C ILE A 494 24.09 -6.13 11.94
N LYS A 495 24.96 -5.33 11.31
CA LYS A 495 25.19 -3.94 11.72
C LYS A 495 23.92 -3.10 11.54
N ASP A 496 23.22 -3.23 10.42
CA ASP A 496 21.97 -2.51 10.13
C ASP A 496 20.89 -2.85 11.16
N LEU A 497 20.71 -4.13 11.53
CA LEU A 497 19.78 -4.53 12.59
C LEU A 497 20.12 -3.88 13.94
N SER A 498 21.41 -3.77 14.27
CA SER A 498 21.87 -3.20 15.53
C SER A 498 21.58 -1.70 15.64
N ARG A 499 21.59 -0.98 14.52
CA ARG A 499 21.25 0.46 14.43
C ARG A 499 19.83 0.73 14.94
N TYR A 500 18.91 -0.20 14.69
CA TYR A 500 17.52 -0.14 15.12
C TYR A 500 17.26 -0.91 16.43
N LYS A 501 18.33 -1.24 17.16
CA LYS A 501 18.28 -1.87 18.48
C LYS A 501 17.62 -3.26 18.46
N LEU A 502 17.64 -3.96 17.32
CA LEU A 502 17.34 -5.39 17.28
C LEU A 502 18.50 -6.16 17.92
N ASN A 503 18.20 -7.29 18.57
CA ASN A 503 19.20 -8.00 19.38
C ASN A 503 19.21 -9.52 19.18
N MET A 504 18.42 -10.02 18.22
CA MET A 504 18.39 -11.43 17.89
C MET A 504 18.18 -11.62 16.38
N LEU A 505 18.95 -12.53 15.80
CA LEU A 505 18.85 -12.96 14.41
C LEU A 505 18.53 -14.46 14.41
N VAL A 506 17.27 -14.81 14.18
CA VAL A 506 16.86 -16.21 13.97
C VAL A 506 17.15 -16.54 12.52
N TRP A 507 18.19 -17.32 12.28
CA TRP A 507 18.69 -17.58 10.93
C TRP A 507 18.34 -19.00 10.50
N GLU A 508 17.42 -19.12 9.55
CA GLU A 508 17.06 -20.39 8.91
C GLU A 508 18.06 -20.75 7.83
N TRP A 509 18.88 -21.75 8.14
CA TRP A 509 20.03 -22.10 7.31
C TRP A 509 19.67 -23.02 6.16
N GLU A 510 18.71 -23.94 6.32
CA GLU A 510 18.51 -25.05 5.39
C GLU A 510 19.85 -25.68 4.94
N ASP A 511 20.15 -25.69 3.63
CA ASP A 511 21.40 -26.16 3.03
C ASP A 511 22.50 -25.08 2.93
N LYS A 512 22.32 -23.90 3.51
CA LYS A 512 23.31 -22.79 3.53
C LYS A 512 24.38 -22.93 4.62
N PHE A 513 24.30 -23.99 5.41
CA PHE A 513 25.33 -24.39 6.37
C PHE A 513 25.98 -25.71 5.97
N ALA A 514 27.31 -25.76 6.03
CA ALA A 514 28.11 -26.92 5.68
C ALA A 514 28.16 -27.89 6.86
N TYR A 515 27.10 -28.66 7.08
CA TYR A 515 27.00 -29.68 8.15
C TYR A 515 28.13 -30.72 8.04
N PRO A 516 29.16 -30.72 8.91
CA PRO A 516 30.28 -31.65 8.78
C PRO A 516 29.90 -33.11 9.06
N SER A 517 28.86 -33.34 9.86
CA SER A 517 28.35 -34.69 10.15
C SER A 517 27.66 -35.32 8.94
N HIS A 518 27.04 -34.50 8.08
CA HIS A 518 26.31 -34.92 6.88
C HIS A 518 26.64 -33.99 5.69
N PRO A 519 27.87 -34.08 5.14
CA PRO A 519 28.40 -33.09 4.21
C PRO A 519 27.61 -32.94 2.92
N GLU A 520 26.86 -33.95 2.49
CA GLU A 520 26.01 -33.86 1.31
C GLU A 520 24.91 -32.81 1.44
N ILE A 521 24.39 -32.57 2.65
CA ILE A 521 23.23 -31.70 2.88
C ILE A 521 23.57 -30.24 2.56
N GLY A 522 24.72 -29.74 3.03
CA GLY A 522 25.13 -28.36 2.76
C GLY A 522 25.38 -28.11 1.27
N ALA A 523 24.84 -27.05 0.69
CA ALA A 523 25.07 -26.68 -0.70
C ALA A 523 26.54 -26.26 -0.96
N PRO A 524 27.00 -26.27 -2.22
CA PRO A 524 28.29 -25.68 -2.56
C PRO A 524 28.34 -24.19 -2.15
N GLY A 525 29.40 -23.78 -1.46
CA GLY A 525 29.54 -22.41 -0.94
C GLY A 525 28.80 -22.12 0.37
N ALA A 526 28.16 -23.12 0.99
CA ALA A 526 27.58 -23.01 2.33
C ALA A 526 28.62 -22.65 3.40
N PHE A 527 28.19 -21.92 4.42
CA PHE A 527 29.08 -21.46 5.50
C PHE A 527 29.56 -22.60 6.39
N THR A 528 30.83 -22.58 6.73
CA THR A 528 31.49 -23.51 7.65
C THR A 528 31.19 -23.21 9.11
N ILE A 529 31.49 -24.14 10.02
CA ILE A 529 31.41 -23.91 11.47
C ILE A 529 32.24 -22.69 11.86
N GLU A 530 33.46 -22.56 11.35
CA GLU A 530 34.39 -21.48 11.69
C GLU A 530 33.85 -20.11 11.25
N GLU A 531 33.24 -20.03 10.08
CA GLU A 531 32.58 -18.82 9.58
C GLU A 531 31.35 -18.46 10.41
N MET A 532 30.52 -19.44 10.79
CA MET A 532 29.35 -19.21 11.65
C MET A 532 29.74 -18.79 13.07
N GLN A 533 30.82 -19.34 13.61
CA GLN A 533 31.40 -18.88 14.87
C GLN A 533 31.93 -17.45 14.76
N GLU A 534 32.51 -17.08 13.61
CA GLU A 534 32.93 -15.71 13.36
C GLU A 534 31.75 -14.74 13.26
N PHE A 535 30.67 -15.10 12.57
CA PHE A 535 29.44 -14.32 12.59
C PHE A 535 28.87 -14.17 13.99
N THR A 536 28.89 -15.23 14.80
CA THR A 536 28.42 -15.19 16.19
C THR A 536 29.26 -14.23 17.04
N ARG A 537 30.59 -14.27 16.92
CA ARG A 537 31.50 -13.32 17.59
C ARG A 537 31.28 -11.88 17.12
N TYR A 538 31.11 -11.70 15.81
CA TYR A 538 30.87 -10.40 15.21
C TYR A 538 29.54 -9.80 15.69
N ALA A 539 28.43 -10.53 15.56
CA ALA A 539 27.10 -10.13 16.02
C ALA A 539 27.06 -9.79 17.50
N LYS A 540 27.78 -10.54 18.33
CA LYS A 540 27.86 -10.29 19.78
C LYS A 540 28.43 -8.91 20.12
N LYS A 541 29.39 -8.38 19.34
CA LYS A 541 29.91 -7.02 19.53
C LYS A 541 28.81 -5.97 19.36
N TYR A 542 27.88 -6.22 18.45
CA TYR A 542 26.70 -5.41 18.19
C TYR A 542 25.49 -5.76 19.08
N HIS A 543 25.71 -6.54 20.14
CA HIS A 543 24.67 -7.03 21.05
C HIS A 543 23.55 -7.83 20.36
N ILE A 544 23.88 -8.52 19.26
CA ILE A 544 22.98 -9.43 18.54
C ILE A 544 23.39 -10.87 18.83
N GLN A 545 22.42 -11.70 19.20
CA GLN A 545 22.58 -13.15 19.27
C GLN A 545 22.10 -13.81 17.98
N ILE A 546 22.92 -14.69 17.40
CA ILE A 546 22.51 -15.55 16.28
C ILE A 546 21.87 -16.82 16.85
N VAL A 547 20.60 -17.06 16.52
CA VAL A 547 19.87 -18.27 16.85
C VAL A 547 19.77 -19.12 15.59
N PRO A 548 20.39 -20.32 15.55
CA PRO A 548 20.25 -21.20 14.40
C PRO A 548 18.82 -21.72 14.32
N LEU A 549 18.21 -21.65 13.14
CA LEU A 549 17.01 -22.39 12.79
C LEU A 549 17.38 -23.52 11.84
N VAL A 550 17.24 -24.75 12.33
CA VAL A 550 17.46 -25.99 11.56
C VAL A 550 16.20 -26.82 11.65
N GLN A 551 15.47 -26.89 10.54
CA GLN A 551 14.15 -27.51 10.45
C GLN A 551 14.15 -28.97 10.94
N GLY A 552 13.05 -29.30 11.61
CA GLY A 552 12.81 -30.55 12.29
C GLY A 552 11.76 -31.41 11.59
N LEU A 553 10.53 -31.48 12.11
CA LEU A 553 9.60 -32.53 11.68
C LEU A 553 9.10 -32.35 10.24
N GLY A 554 8.52 -31.20 9.94
CA GLY A 554 8.06 -30.80 8.61
C GLY A 554 9.04 -29.83 7.92
N HIS A 555 8.78 -29.50 6.66
CA HIS A 555 9.55 -28.53 5.87
C HIS A 555 11.05 -28.91 5.71
N VAL A 556 11.35 -30.20 5.65
CA VAL A 556 12.73 -30.75 5.64
C VAL A 556 13.16 -31.29 4.29
N SER A 557 12.61 -30.74 3.20
CA SER A 557 12.90 -31.22 1.84
C SER A 557 14.38 -31.11 1.46
N PHE A 558 15.10 -30.10 1.97
CA PHE A 558 16.55 -29.97 1.77
C PHE A 558 17.36 -31.13 2.37
N ILE A 559 16.84 -31.80 3.42
CA ILE A 559 17.43 -33.00 4.02
C ILE A 559 16.93 -34.24 3.30
N LEU A 560 15.61 -34.40 3.20
CA LEU A 560 14.99 -35.65 2.75
C LEU A 560 15.01 -35.84 1.24
N LYS A 561 15.43 -34.85 0.43
CA LYS A 561 15.70 -35.03 -1.01
C LYS A 561 16.78 -36.08 -1.28
N TRP A 562 17.72 -36.26 -0.35
CA TRP A 562 18.82 -37.21 -0.52
C TRP A 562 18.33 -38.67 -0.46
N PRO A 563 18.63 -39.51 -1.46
CA PRO A 563 18.10 -40.87 -1.55
C PRO A 563 18.36 -41.76 -0.33
N GLN A 564 19.50 -41.59 0.34
CA GLN A 564 19.86 -42.35 1.54
C GLN A 564 18.89 -42.11 2.71
N TYR A 565 18.24 -40.94 2.78
CA TYR A 565 17.29 -40.61 3.85
C TYR A 565 15.84 -40.93 3.51
N LYS A 566 15.57 -41.52 2.33
CA LYS A 566 14.21 -41.89 1.90
C LYS A 566 13.47 -42.76 2.92
N HIS A 567 14.18 -43.65 3.61
CA HIS A 567 13.61 -44.56 4.60
C HIS A 567 13.10 -43.85 5.87
N LEU A 568 13.46 -42.58 6.10
CA LEU A 568 13.06 -41.80 7.27
C LEU A 568 11.76 -41.00 7.08
N ARG A 569 11.31 -40.82 5.83
CA ARG A 569 10.12 -40.04 5.46
C ARG A 569 8.82 -40.59 6.10
N GLU A 570 7.87 -39.70 6.39
CA GLU A 570 6.51 -40.08 6.81
C GLU A 570 5.75 -40.73 5.64
N ILE A 571 5.76 -40.11 4.47
CA ILE A 571 5.29 -40.71 3.22
C ILE A 571 6.49 -41.01 2.33
N GLU A 572 6.67 -42.27 1.92
CA GLU A 572 7.84 -42.68 1.14
C GLU A 572 8.08 -41.82 -0.13
N ALA A 573 6.99 -41.46 -0.82
CA ALA A 573 7.01 -40.66 -2.04
C ALA A 573 7.28 -39.16 -1.82
N SER A 574 7.19 -38.66 -0.58
CA SER A 574 7.32 -37.24 -0.26
C SER A 574 8.57 -36.96 0.57
N ASN A 575 9.35 -35.97 0.17
CA ASN A 575 10.50 -35.49 0.94
C ASN A 575 10.13 -34.41 1.96
N TRP A 576 8.84 -34.17 2.22
CA TRP A 576 8.41 -33.02 3.03
C TRP A 576 8.62 -33.21 4.53
N GLU A 577 8.41 -34.42 5.05
CA GLU A 577 8.22 -34.64 6.49
C GLU A 577 8.91 -35.92 6.97
N PHE A 578 9.59 -35.85 8.12
CA PHE A 578 10.12 -37.02 8.82
C PHE A 578 9.00 -37.84 9.48
N CYS A 579 9.23 -39.15 9.60
CA CYS A 579 8.43 -39.97 10.49
C CYS A 579 8.96 -39.85 11.93
N PRO A 580 8.16 -39.36 12.91
CA PRO A 580 8.63 -39.16 14.28
C PRO A 580 8.72 -40.46 15.10
N LEU A 581 8.29 -41.61 14.55
CA LEU A 581 8.41 -42.92 15.20
C LEU A 581 9.62 -43.74 14.72
N LYS A 582 10.46 -43.17 13.84
CA LYS A 582 11.69 -43.81 13.37
C LYS A 582 12.88 -43.22 14.12
N GLU A 583 13.64 -44.06 14.82
CA GLU A 583 14.80 -43.61 15.59
C GLU A 583 15.87 -42.91 14.74
N GLY A 584 16.07 -43.38 13.50
CA GLY A 584 17.01 -42.75 12.56
C GLY A 584 16.66 -41.30 12.19
N SER A 585 15.41 -40.87 12.36
CA SER A 585 15.03 -39.46 12.20
C SER A 585 15.70 -38.59 13.27
N TYR A 586 15.74 -39.10 14.51
CA TYR A 586 16.39 -38.41 15.63
C TYR A 586 17.90 -38.47 15.52
N ASP A 587 18.48 -39.61 15.13
CA ASP A 587 19.93 -39.74 14.95
C ASP A 587 20.46 -38.67 13.98
N LEU A 588 19.81 -38.55 12.81
CA LEU A 588 20.15 -37.54 11.81
C LEU A 588 19.96 -36.11 12.33
N LEU A 589 18.78 -35.77 12.87
CA LEU A 589 18.50 -34.42 13.35
C LEU A 589 19.38 -34.01 14.54
N PHE A 590 19.72 -34.94 15.43
CA PHE A 590 20.60 -34.67 16.56
C PHE A 590 22.03 -34.35 16.12
N ASP A 591 22.53 -34.97 15.05
CA ASP A 591 23.80 -34.61 14.42
C ASP A 591 23.74 -33.20 13.83
N LEU A 592 22.71 -32.87 13.05
CA LEU A 592 22.56 -31.55 12.45
C LEU A 592 22.44 -30.44 13.51
N TRP A 593 21.65 -30.68 14.56
CA TRP A 593 21.52 -29.74 15.67
C TRP A 593 22.79 -29.65 16.51
N LYS A 594 23.58 -30.73 16.64
CA LYS A 594 24.89 -30.68 17.27
C LYS A 594 25.83 -29.75 16.50
N ASP A 595 25.89 -29.90 15.18
CA ASP A 595 26.74 -29.05 14.34
C ASP A 595 26.30 -27.58 14.41
N ALA A 596 24.98 -27.32 14.48
CA ALA A 596 24.45 -25.98 14.69
C ALA A 596 24.80 -25.37 16.07
N VAL A 597 24.77 -26.20 17.13
CA VAL A 597 25.20 -25.81 18.48
C VAL A 597 26.68 -25.46 18.49
N ASP A 598 27.52 -26.24 17.82
CA ASP A 598 28.97 -26.02 17.71
C ASP A 598 29.29 -24.78 16.86
N ALA A 599 28.49 -24.50 15.85
CA ALA A 599 28.59 -23.31 14.98
C ALA A 599 28.17 -22.00 15.67
N THR A 600 27.32 -22.04 16.70
CA THR A 600 26.76 -20.85 17.36
C THR A 600 27.06 -20.79 18.87
N PRO A 601 28.33 -20.75 19.26
CA PRO A 601 28.72 -20.76 20.67
C PRO A 601 28.18 -19.53 21.40
N GLY A 602 27.53 -19.76 22.54
CA GLY A 602 26.99 -18.70 23.38
C GLY A 602 25.58 -18.24 23.02
N SER A 603 24.93 -18.83 22.02
CA SER A 603 23.50 -18.59 21.79
C SER A 603 22.64 -19.35 22.81
N GLU A 604 21.58 -18.74 23.31
CA GLU A 604 20.68 -19.32 24.32
C GLU A 604 19.67 -20.31 23.71
N TYR A 605 19.39 -20.17 22.42
CA TYR A 605 18.29 -20.86 21.73
C TYR A 605 18.80 -21.65 20.54
N ILE A 606 17.99 -22.62 20.13
CA ILE A 606 17.97 -23.18 18.78
C ILE A 606 16.50 -23.27 18.37
N HIS A 607 16.22 -22.93 17.13
CA HIS A 607 14.89 -23.03 16.55
C HIS A 607 14.82 -24.30 15.70
N ILE A 608 13.86 -25.17 15.98
CA ILE A 608 13.71 -26.46 15.28
C ILE A 608 12.60 -26.41 14.21
N GLY A 609 12.04 -25.23 13.99
CA GLY A 609 10.97 -24.97 13.02
C GLY A 609 9.77 -25.87 13.29
N SER A 610 9.66 -26.93 12.49
CA SER A 610 8.67 -28.02 12.65
C SER A 610 7.22 -27.56 12.42
N ASP A 611 7.06 -26.57 11.55
CA ASP A 611 5.79 -26.12 10.99
C ASP A 611 5.29 -27.05 9.86
N GLU A 612 4.08 -26.77 9.38
CA GLU A 612 3.57 -27.35 8.14
C GLU A 612 3.62 -28.89 8.04
N THR A 613 3.38 -29.58 9.16
CA THR A 613 3.37 -31.05 9.25
C THR A 613 2.10 -31.66 8.64
N TYR A 614 1.88 -31.41 7.34
CA TYR A 614 0.70 -31.80 6.58
C TYR A 614 0.53 -33.33 6.48
N GLU A 615 1.62 -34.10 6.53
CA GLU A 615 1.66 -35.54 6.31
C GLU A 615 1.65 -36.36 7.59
N LEU A 616 1.86 -35.73 8.75
CA LEU A 616 1.93 -36.41 10.04
C LEU A 616 0.82 -37.45 10.24
N ALA A 617 1.17 -38.64 10.69
CA ALA A 617 0.21 -39.74 10.86
C ALA A 617 -0.38 -40.32 9.55
N ALA A 618 0.34 -40.19 8.44
CA ALA A 618 0.02 -40.87 7.19
C ALA A 618 0.61 -42.29 7.12
N CYS A 619 1.76 -42.56 7.75
CA CYS A 619 2.33 -43.91 7.77
C CYS A 619 1.58 -44.82 8.75
N GLU A 620 1.62 -46.14 8.52
CA GLU A 620 0.85 -47.13 9.31
C GLU A 620 1.08 -47.01 10.82
N LYS A 621 2.34 -46.88 11.26
CA LYS A 621 2.70 -46.78 12.68
C LYS A 621 2.25 -45.46 13.30
N CYS A 622 2.48 -44.34 12.61
CA CYS A 622 2.08 -43.03 13.09
C CYS A 622 0.56 -42.90 13.14
N LYS A 623 -0.16 -43.48 12.17
CA LYS A 623 -1.61 -43.55 12.18
C LYS A 623 -2.13 -44.28 13.41
N ALA A 624 -1.64 -45.50 13.68
CA ALA A 624 -2.01 -46.27 14.86
C ALA A 624 -1.71 -45.51 16.17
N ARG A 625 -0.52 -44.89 16.27
CA ARG A 625 -0.15 -44.12 17.46
C ARG A 625 -1.00 -42.86 17.64
N SER A 626 -1.34 -42.16 16.55
CA SER A 626 -2.19 -40.97 16.57
C SER A 626 -3.62 -41.28 17.04
N GLU A 627 -4.13 -42.50 16.81
CA GLU A 627 -5.42 -42.93 17.38
C GLU A 627 -5.38 -42.97 18.92
N GLU A 628 -4.23 -43.32 19.52
CA GLU A 628 -4.03 -43.41 20.96
C GLU A 628 -3.83 -42.02 21.60
N ILE A 629 -2.87 -41.24 21.07
CA ILE A 629 -2.39 -39.99 21.73
C ILE A 629 -2.80 -38.71 21.01
N GLY A 630 -3.52 -38.81 19.89
CA GLY A 630 -3.85 -37.68 19.02
C GLY A 630 -2.67 -37.23 18.14
N ARG A 631 -2.98 -36.52 17.05
CA ARG A 631 -1.96 -36.00 16.12
C ARG A 631 -1.06 -34.97 16.80
N SER A 632 -1.62 -34.08 17.62
CA SER A 632 -0.84 -33.15 18.44
C SER A 632 0.01 -33.86 19.49
N GLY A 633 -0.42 -35.01 20.01
CA GLY A 633 0.39 -35.83 20.92
C GLY A 633 1.59 -36.47 20.21
N LEU A 634 1.40 -36.92 18.95
CA LEU A 634 2.49 -37.42 18.13
C LEU A 634 3.51 -36.31 17.79
N TYR A 635 3.02 -35.12 17.43
CA TYR A 635 3.85 -33.93 17.24
C TYR A 635 4.67 -33.59 18.51
N LEU A 636 4.00 -33.50 19.67
CA LEU A 636 4.67 -33.25 20.95
C LEU A 636 5.69 -34.34 21.32
N THR A 637 5.49 -35.59 20.91
CA THR A 637 6.47 -36.65 21.14
C THR A 637 7.80 -36.32 20.45
N PHE A 638 7.76 -35.77 19.25
CA PHE A 638 8.96 -35.28 18.55
C PHE A 638 9.55 -34.05 19.24
N ILE A 639 8.74 -33.02 19.48
CA ILE A 639 9.18 -31.76 20.08
C ILE A 639 9.82 -31.98 21.46
N ASN A 640 9.24 -32.84 22.30
CA ASN A 640 9.77 -33.14 23.62
C ASN A 640 11.14 -33.81 23.55
N ARG A 641 11.33 -34.78 22.65
CA ARG A 641 12.63 -35.45 22.48
C ARG A 641 13.70 -34.49 21.97
N ALA A 642 13.34 -33.61 21.02
CA ALA A 642 14.23 -32.55 20.55
C ALA A 642 14.63 -31.61 21.70
N ALA A 643 13.65 -31.12 22.46
CA ALA A 643 13.89 -30.20 23.56
C ALA A 643 14.73 -30.81 24.69
N GLU A 644 14.51 -32.08 25.04
CA GLU A 644 15.33 -32.79 26.02
C GLU A 644 16.78 -32.96 25.57
N TYR A 645 17.01 -33.24 24.28
CA TYR A 645 18.36 -33.32 23.72
C TYR A 645 19.07 -31.96 23.79
N LEU A 646 18.41 -30.91 23.33
CA LEU A 646 18.95 -29.55 23.25
C LEU A 646 19.17 -28.92 24.63
N LYS A 647 18.30 -29.25 25.59
CA LYS A 647 18.48 -28.88 27.01
C LYS A 647 19.78 -29.45 27.59
N LYS A 648 20.16 -30.69 27.24
CA LYS A 648 21.46 -31.28 27.65
C LYS A 648 22.65 -30.57 27.01
N LYS A 649 22.45 -29.87 25.90
CA LYS A 649 23.43 -29.00 25.23
C LYS A 649 23.39 -27.55 25.73
N GLY A 650 22.58 -27.25 26.74
CA GLY A 650 22.45 -25.93 27.34
C GLY A 650 21.64 -24.93 26.50
N ARG A 651 20.78 -25.42 25.60
CA ARG A 651 19.92 -24.57 24.74
C ARG A 651 18.45 -24.72 25.09
N LYS A 652 17.71 -23.61 25.00
CA LYS A 652 16.25 -23.62 24.94
C LYS A 652 15.78 -23.91 23.51
N THR A 653 14.63 -24.55 23.37
CA THR A 653 14.12 -24.98 22.06
C THR A 653 12.95 -24.11 21.64
N MET A 654 13.08 -23.45 20.50
CA MET A 654 12.01 -22.70 19.86
C MET A 654 11.40 -23.55 18.74
N ALA A 655 10.08 -23.49 18.59
CA ALA A 655 9.36 -24.12 17.49
C ALA A 655 8.24 -23.18 17.02
N TRP A 656 7.82 -23.34 15.77
CA TRP A 656 6.66 -22.63 15.22
C TRP A 656 5.36 -23.25 15.74
N GLU A 657 5.13 -23.13 17.05
CA GLU A 657 4.01 -23.74 17.75
C GLU A 657 3.24 -22.67 18.54
N THR A 658 1.93 -22.70 18.37
CA THR A 658 1.01 -21.80 19.08
C THR A 658 0.94 -22.12 20.58
N PRO A 659 0.80 -21.12 21.46
CA PRO A 659 0.61 -21.39 22.88
C PRO A 659 -0.65 -22.23 23.09
N MET A 660 -0.53 -23.31 23.86
CA MET A 660 -1.61 -24.27 24.14
C MET A 660 -2.14 -25.06 22.93
N GLY A 661 -1.48 -24.99 21.76
CA GLY A 661 -1.92 -25.68 20.53
C GLY A 661 -2.11 -27.20 20.69
N TRP A 662 -1.34 -27.83 21.58
CA TRP A 662 -1.48 -29.24 21.90
C TRP A 662 -2.81 -29.62 22.57
N LYS A 663 -3.49 -28.69 23.24
CA LYS A 663 -4.80 -28.92 23.86
C LYS A 663 -5.96 -28.49 22.96
N THR A 664 -5.73 -27.53 22.07
CA THR A 664 -6.78 -26.84 21.31
C THR A 664 -6.84 -27.26 19.85
N GLY A 665 -5.83 -27.96 19.34
CA GLY A 665 -5.77 -28.44 17.96
C GLY A 665 -6.89 -29.41 17.58
N ARG A 666 -7.09 -29.65 16.28
CA ARG A 666 -8.16 -30.53 15.75
C ARG A 666 -8.08 -31.98 16.27
N SER A 667 -6.89 -32.45 16.60
CA SER A 667 -6.63 -33.75 17.21
C SER A 667 -5.71 -33.55 18.42
N PRO A 668 -6.27 -33.12 19.57
CA PRO A 668 -5.50 -32.76 20.76
C PRO A 668 -4.66 -33.90 21.30
N ALA A 669 -3.58 -33.55 22.00
CA ALA A 669 -2.73 -34.50 22.69
C ALA A 669 -3.49 -35.19 23.85
N LYS A 670 -3.30 -36.50 24.00
CA LYS A 670 -3.82 -37.30 25.12
C LYS A 670 -2.66 -37.97 25.85
N GLY A 671 -2.48 -37.65 27.12
CA GLY A 671 -1.43 -38.25 27.96
C GLY A 671 0.01 -37.83 27.58
N VAL A 672 0.16 -36.80 26.74
CA VAL A 672 1.44 -36.21 26.35
C VAL A 672 1.35 -34.70 26.56
N GLU A 673 2.28 -34.14 27.33
CA GLU A 673 2.35 -32.71 27.66
C GLU A 673 3.73 -32.17 27.27
N PRO A 674 3.86 -30.87 26.95
CA PRO A 674 5.14 -30.26 26.59
C PRO A 674 6.14 -30.24 27.76
N VAL A 675 7.41 -30.49 27.47
CA VAL A 675 8.51 -30.40 28.45
C VAL A 675 8.93 -28.96 28.71
N SER A 676 9.45 -28.68 29.91
CA SER A 676 9.96 -27.35 30.29
C SER A 676 11.05 -26.83 29.34
N GLY A 677 11.07 -25.52 29.08
CA GLY A 677 12.13 -24.88 28.28
C GLY A 677 11.83 -24.77 26.79
N LEU A 678 10.60 -25.11 26.38
CA LEU A 678 10.05 -24.77 25.07
C LEU A 678 9.69 -23.28 25.00
N VAL A 679 9.84 -22.71 23.82
CA VAL A 679 9.46 -21.35 23.46
C VAL A 679 8.39 -21.43 22.36
N PHE A 680 7.25 -20.80 22.60
CA PHE A 680 6.10 -20.77 21.70
C PHE A 680 5.97 -19.43 20.99
N THR A 681 5.16 -19.40 19.92
CA THR A 681 4.90 -18.21 19.11
C THR A 681 3.39 -17.92 19.00
N GLU A 682 2.98 -16.67 19.19
CA GLU A 682 1.56 -16.23 19.08
C GLU A 682 1.45 -15.14 18.01
N SER A 683 0.44 -15.18 17.13
CA SER A 683 0.32 -14.28 15.99
C SER A 683 -1.01 -13.53 15.97
N TYR A 684 -1.10 -12.50 15.11
CA TYR A 684 -2.37 -11.82 14.87
C TYR A 684 -3.43 -12.71 14.19
N ASP A 685 -3.04 -13.79 13.49
CA ASP A 685 -3.97 -14.76 12.90
C ASP A 685 -4.50 -15.77 13.93
N TYR A 686 -3.75 -15.97 15.02
CA TYR A 686 -4.08 -16.88 16.10
C TYR A 686 -4.83 -16.20 17.25
N GLU A 687 -4.98 -14.87 17.21
CA GLU A 687 -5.43 -14.03 18.31
C GLU A 687 -6.64 -14.63 19.04
N THR A 688 -6.40 -15.02 20.28
CA THR A 688 -7.48 -15.26 21.23
C THR A 688 -7.84 -13.97 21.95
N PRO A 689 -9.14 -13.67 22.15
CA PRO A 689 -9.55 -12.53 22.94
C PRO A 689 -8.76 -12.48 24.27
N ASP A 690 -8.18 -11.31 24.56
CA ASP A 690 -7.37 -11.03 25.77
C ASP A 690 -6.04 -11.81 25.92
N LEU A 691 -5.46 -12.37 24.84
CA LEU A 691 -4.21 -13.15 24.87
C LEU A 691 -4.26 -14.30 25.90
N LYS A 692 -5.42 -14.98 25.97
CA LYS A 692 -5.70 -16.02 26.97
C LYS A 692 -4.61 -17.10 26.99
N TYR A 693 -4.26 -17.65 25.83
CA TYR A 693 -3.32 -18.76 25.75
C TYR A 693 -1.87 -18.35 26.03
N VAL A 694 -1.47 -17.13 25.67
CA VAL A 694 -0.18 -16.56 26.07
C VAL A 694 -0.06 -16.54 27.59
N LYS A 695 -1.09 -16.04 28.29
CA LYS A 695 -1.12 -15.98 29.76
C LYS A 695 -1.11 -17.38 30.39
N GLU A 696 -1.84 -18.33 29.82
CA GLU A 696 -1.85 -19.72 30.28
C GLU A 696 -0.48 -20.39 30.11
N ALA A 697 0.12 -20.32 28.92
CA ALA A 697 1.46 -20.87 28.65
C ALA A 697 2.51 -20.25 29.58
N LYS A 698 2.45 -18.93 29.80
CA LYS A 698 3.33 -18.22 30.74
C LYS A 698 3.15 -18.69 32.18
N SER A 699 1.91 -18.97 32.61
CA SER A 699 1.63 -19.52 33.95
C SER A 699 2.20 -20.92 34.16
N LEU A 700 2.39 -21.67 33.07
CA LEU A 700 3.06 -22.97 33.06
C LEU A 700 4.59 -22.87 32.96
N GLY A 701 5.13 -21.64 32.88
CA GLY A 701 6.57 -21.38 32.84
C GLY A 701 7.18 -21.37 31.43
N PHE A 702 6.36 -21.34 30.38
CA PHE A 702 6.85 -21.22 29.00
C PHE A 702 7.14 -19.77 28.63
N GLU A 703 8.14 -19.60 27.77
CA GLU A 703 8.35 -18.33 27.08
C GLU A 703 7.47 -18.28 25.84
N VAL A 704 6.90 -17.10 25.57
CA VAL A 704 6.07 -16.87 24.39
C VAL A 704 6.59 -15.64 23.68
N PHE A 705 6.84 -15.78 22.39
CA PHE A 705 7.27 -14.70 21.51
C PHE A 705 6.07 -14.24 20.67
N ALA A 706 5.92 -12.93 20.50
CA ALA A 706 4.98 -12.37 19.54
C ALA A 706 5.51 -12.66 18.13
N TYR A 707 4.73 -13.34 17.32
CA TYR A 707 5.01 -13.70 15.94
C TYR A 707 4.36 -12.66 15.04
N ASP A 708 5.19 -11.89 14.33
CA ASP A 708 4.77 -10.89 13.36
C ASP A 708 5.01 -11.43 11.95
N PRO A 709 4.06 -12.23 11.42
CA PRO A 709 4.25 -12.90 10.14
C PRO A 709 4.07 -11.99 8.96
N ASN A 710 4.84 -12.31 7.91
CA ASN A 710 4.58 -11.86 6.57
C ASN A 710 5.04 -12.93 5.57
N PRO A 711 4.11 -13.55 4.84
CA PRO A 711 4.37 -14.81 4.15
C PRO A 711 5.32 -14.72 2.95
N GLY A 712 5.73 -13.52 2.49
CA GLY A 712 6.68 -13.42 1.37
C GLY A 712 6.17 -14.01 0.03
N VAL A 713 4.88 -14.34 -0.05
CA VAL A 713 4.17 -14.97 -1.21
C VAL A 713 3.79 -13.98 -2.32
N VAL A 714 4.37 -12.79 -2.30
CA VAL A 714 4.28 -11.87 -3.43
C VAL A 714 5.69 -11.74 -4.00
N PRO A 715 5.91 -12.12 -5.27
CA PRO A 715 7.24 -12.10 -5.84
C PRO A 715 7.74 -10.67 -5.94
N LEU A 716 9.04 -10.48 -5.72
CA LEU A 716 9.81 -9.24 -5.91
C LEU A 716 9.63 -8.13 -4.88
N MET A 717 8.52 -8.05 -4.13
CA MET A 717 8.36 -7.04 -3.08
C MET A 717 7.35 -7.44 -2.01
N VAL A 718 7.64 -7.03 -0.77
CA VAL A 718 6.70 -7.15 0.36
C VAL A 718 5.47 -6.25 0.14
N PRO A 719 4.24 -6.74 0.34
CA PRO A 719 3.02 -5.92 0.25
C PRO A 719 2.91 -4.99 1.47
N TYR A 720 3.62 -3.86 1.42
CA TYR A 720 3.74 -2.91 2.52
C TYR A 720 2.44 -2.16 2.82
N ASP A 721 1.85 -1.54 1.79
CA ASP A 721 0.71 -0.63 1.94
C ASP A 721 -0.61 -1.39 1.93
N PHE A 722 -0.75 -2.34 1.02
CA PHE A 722 -1.96 -3.14 0.89
C PHE A 722 -1.66 -4.55 0.39
N GLU A 723 -2.54 -5.47 0.80
CA GLU A 723 -2.62 -6.79 0.22
C GLU A 723 -3.77 -6.85 -0.79
N LYS A 724 -3.60 -7.61 -1.87
CA LYS A 724 -4.67 -7.84 -2.84
C LYS A 724 -5.12 -9.30 -2.71
N GLY A 725 -6.39 -9.53 -2.40
CA GLY A 725 -6.97 -10.88 -2.32
C GLY A 725 -7.22 -11.50 -3.70
N GLU A 726 -7.59 -12.78 -3.73
CA GLU A 726 -7.80 -13.54 -4.97
C GLU A 726 -8.81 -12.89 -5.91
N ARG A 727 -9.88 -12.29 -5.36
CA ARG A 727 -10.94 -11.62 -6.14
C ARG A 727 -10.61 -10.16 -6.47
N GLY A 728 -9.42 -9.70 -6.11
CA GLY A 728 -8.94 -8.34 -6.37
C GLY A 728 -9.29 -7.32 -5.30
N GLU A 729 -9.93 -7.73 -4.21
CA GLU A 729 -10.22 -6.87 -3.06
C GLU A 729 -8.94 -6.43 -2.35
N LEU A 730 -8.93 -5.20 -1.83
CA LEU A 730 -7.82 -4.67 -1.07
C LEU A 730 -7.99 -5.00 0.42
N ARG A 731 -6.92 -5.44 1.05
CA ARG A 731 -6.81 -5.75 2.48
C ARG A 731 -5.64 -4.95 3.07
N THR A 732 -5.63 -4.81 4.39
CA THR A 732 -4.57 -4.15 5.14
C THR A 732 -3.20 -4.74 4.79
N GLY A 733 -2.23 -3.87 4.48
CA GLY A 733 -0.85 -4.27 4.20
C GLY A 733 -0.06 -4.70 5.43
N SER A 734 1.11 -5.26 5.19
CA SER A 734 1.96 -5.85 6.23
C SER A 734 2.48 -4.85 7.27
N LEU A 735 2.71 -3.58 6.90
CA LEU A 735 3.17 -2.56 7.85
C LEU A 735 2.13 -2.29 8.93
N GLU A 736 0.88 -2.11 8.52
CA GLU A 736 -0.21 -1.79 9.43
C GLU A 736 -0.59 -3.00 10.29
N LYS A 737 -0.56 -4.22 9.74
CA LYS A 737 -0.75 -5.45 10.55
C LYS A 737 0.32 -5.56 11.65
N SER A 738 1.59 -5.43 11.28
CA SER A 738 2.72 -5.46 12.21
C SER A 738 2.61 -4.37 13.27
N TYR A 739 2.28 -3.13 12.87
CA TYR A 739 2.03 -2.02 13.77
C TYR A 739 0.93 -2.34 14.80
N ARG A 740 -0.26 -2.77 14.35
CA ARG A 740 -1.40 -3.04 15.21
C ARG A 740 -1.09 -4.16 16.21
N PHE A 741 -0.47 -5.24 15.74
CA PHE A 741 -0.14 -6.38 16.57
C PHE A 741 0.97 -6.06 17.58
N LEU A 742 2.13 -5.55 17.12
CA LEU A 742 3.27 -5.32 18.00
C LEU A 742 3.03 -4.18 18.99
N SER A 743 2.32 -3.12 18.59
CA SER A 743 1.97 -2.03 19.51
C SER A 743 1.06 -2.50 20.64
N HIS A 744 0.13 -3.41 20.36
CA HIS A 744 -0.70 -4.06 21.37
C HIS A 744 0.12 -5.01 22.24
N ALA A 745 0.87 -5.93 21.61
CA ALA A 745 1.70 -6.93 22.28
C ALA A 745 2.68 -6.30 23.27
N ALA A 746 3.40 -5.25 22.84
CA ALA A 746 4.34 -4.49 23.65
C ALA A 746 3.71 -3.92 24.93
N LYS A 747 2.51 -3.37 24.86
CA LYS A 747 1.80 -2.75 25.99
C LYS A 747 1.31 -3.77 27.02
N THR A 748 1.17 -5.04 26.65
CA THR A 748 0.62 -6.07 27.56
C THR A 748 1.64 -6.57 28.59
N GLY A 749 2.94 -6.51 28.28
CA GLY A 749 3.99 -7.19 29.05
C GLY A 749 3.85 -8.73 29.09
N ALA A 750 3.01 -9.31 28.23
CA ALA A 750 2.75 -10.75 28.21
C ALA A 750 3.92 -11.53 27.58
N PHE A 751 4.57 -10.96 26.57
CA PHE A 751 5.58 -11.62 25.74
C PHE A 751 7.00 -11.51 26.29
N SER A 752 7.77 -12.60 26.15
CA SER A 752 9.20 -12.63 26.46
C SER A 752 10.06 -12.05 25.34
N GLY A 753 9.55 -12.11 24.11
CA GLY A 753 10.21 -11.62 22.90
C GLY A 753 9.24 -11.38 21.75
N MET A 754 9.77 -10.96 20.61
CA MET A 754 9.07 -10.95 19.32
C MET A 754 9.97 -11.52 18.22
N ILE A 755 9.34 -12.06 17.17
CA ILE A 755 10.01 -12.52 15.94
C ILE A 755 9.23 -11.92 14.76
N CYS A 756 9.90 -11.07 13.98
CA CYS A 756 9.40 -10.58 12.69
C CYS A 756 9.95 -11.46 11.57
N THR A 757 9.08 -12.07 10.77
CA THR A 757 9.53 -13.04 9.76
C THR A 757 9.78 -12.45 8.37
N SER A 758 10.81 -12.95 7.68
CA SER A 758 11.07 -12.68 6.25
C SER A 758 11.06 -13.97 5.42
N TRP A 759 9.89 -14.57 5.21
CA TRP A 759 9.77 -15.82 4.43
C TRP A 759 10.20 -15.61 2.97
N ASP A 760 10.98 -16.55 2.41
CA ASP A 760 11.55 -16.44 1.07
C ASP A 760 10.82 -17.30 0.03
N ASP A 761 9.53 -17.62 0.21
CA ASP A 761 8.80 -18.55 -0.69
C ASP A 761 8.85 -18.19 -2.18
N ASP A 762 8.89 -16.89 -2.49
CA ASP A 762 8.97 -16.37 -3.86
C ASP A 762 10.36 -15.87 -4.27
N GLY A 763 11.40 -16.17 -3.48
CA GLY A 763 12.80 -15.84 -3.80
C GLY A 763 13.11 -14.35 -3.69
N LEU A 764 12.44 -13.66 -2.79
CA LEU A 764 12.57 -12.24 -2.51
C LEU A 764 14.00 -11.89 -2.02
N HIS A 765 14.47 -10.71 -2.40
CA HIS A 765 15.75 -10.22 -1.88
C HIS A 765 15.63 -9.83 -0.40
N ASN A 766 16.54 -10.25 0.48
CA ASN A 766 16.46 -9.95 1.92
C ASN A 766 16.38 -8.44 2.20
N GLN A 767 17.07 -7.64 1.38
CA GLN A 767 17.01 -6.18 1.41
C GLN A 767 15.59 -5.61 1.27
N MET A 768 14.69 -6.30 0.56
CA MET A 768 13.29 -5.89 0.41
C MET A 768 12.48 -5.97 1.71
N TRP A 769 13.05 -6.48 2.81
CA TRP A 769 12.41 -6.60 4.11
C TRP A 769 12.79 -5.49 5.10
N MET A 770 13.76 -4.63 4.78
CA MET A 770 14.32 -3.68 5.75
C MET A 770 13.28 -2.76 6.38
N MET A 771 12.32 -2.23 5.60
CA MET A 771 11.25 -1.40 6.17
C MET A 771 10.36 -2.21 7.14
N HIS A 772 10.10 -3.48 6.85
CA HIS A 772 9.32 -4.36 7.73
C HIS A 772 10.08 -4.66 9.03
N PHE A 773 11.38 -4.97 8.96
CA PHE A 773 12.21 -5.19 10.15
C PHE A 773 12.29 -3.96 11.04
N ILE A 774 12.45 -2.78 10.43
CA ILE A 774 12.52 -1.51 11.16
C ILE A 774 11.14 -1.15 11.73
N ASN A 775 10.06 -1.51 11.03
CA ASN A 775 8.70 -1.47 11.56
C ASN A 775 8.47 -2.46 12.70
N ALA A 776 9.15 -3.59 12.76
CA ALA A 776 9.05 -4.44 13.94
C ALA A 776 9.88 -3.88 15.11
N ALA A 777 11.06 -3.35 14.81
CA ALA A 777 11.98 -2.77 15.79
C ALA A 777 11.35 -1.61 16.56
N ALA A 778 10.63 -0.70 15.89
CA ALA A 778 10.14 0.49 16.58
C ALA A 778 9.01 0.20 17.59
N TRP A 779 8.08 -0.71 17.30
CA TRP A 779 6.91 -0.97 18.15
C TRP A 779 7.15 -2.04 19.19
N SER A 780 8.15 -2.90 18.97
CA SER A 780 8.69 -3.76 20.02
C SER A 780 9.56 -2.99 21.03
N TRP A 781 10.17 -1.87 20.62
CA TRP A 781 10.88 -0.98 21.52
C TRP A 781 9.95 -0.01 22.27
N ASN A 782 9.01 0.62 21.56
CA ASN A 782 8.03 1.54 22.13
C ASN A 782 6.66 1.35 21.46
N GLY A 783 5.80 0.54 22.08
CA GLY A 783 4.47 0.25 21.54
C GLY A 783 3.52 1.45 21.59
N SER A 784 3.87 2.52 22.31
CA SER A 784 2.99 3.68 22.51
C SER A 784 3.22 4.82 21.51
N LYS A 785 4.42 4.94 20.94
CA LYS A 785 4.79 6.03 20.01
C LYS A 785 5.89 5.55 19.04
N PRO A 786 5.92 6.06 17.80
CA PRO A 786 4.93 6.94 17.20
C PRO A 786 3.75 6.11 16.66
N VAL A 787 2.76 6.81 16.13
CA VAL A 787 1.78 6.25 15.19
C VAL A 787 2.41 5.86 13.85
N LEU A 788 1.68 5.06 13.06
CA LEU A 788 2.18 4.50 11.81
C LEU A 788 2.56 5.56 10.74
N ASP A 789 1.74 6.61 10.55
CA ASP A 789 2.04 7.61 9.51
C ASP A 789 3.29 8.44 9.80
N GLU A 790 3.50 8.78 11.08
CA GLU A 790 4.72 9.47 11.50
C GLU A 790 5.94 8.56 11.36
N PHE A 791 5.79 7.26 11.60
CA PHE A 791 6.84 6.30 11.31
C PHE A 791 7.21 6.24 9.84
N ARG A 792 6.24 6.12 8.93
CA ARG A 792 6.52 6.02 7.49
C ARG A 792 7.36 7.21 7.04
N LYS A 793 6.96 8.42 7.44
CA LYS A 793 7.73 9.65 7.20
C LYS A 793 9.13 9.59 7.80
N SER A 794 9.23 9.22 9.07
CA SER A 794 10.52 9.12 9.77
C SER A 794 11.44 8.08 9.15
N PHE A 795 10.90 6.94 8.69
CA PHE A 795 11.64 5.90 8.03
C PHE A 795 12.20 6.41 6.70
N PHE A 796 11.35 6.98 5.83
CA PHE A 796 11.80 7.47 4.53
C PHE A 796 12.87 8.55 4.66
N THR A 797 12.74 9.46 5.64
CA THR A 797 13.75 10.51 5.86
C THR A 797 15.03 9.98 6.51
N SER A 798 14.94 9.16 7.56
CA SER A 798 16.14 8.71 8.30
C SER A 798 16.90 7.60 7.60
N TYR A 799 16.20 6.72 6.88
CA TYR A 799 16.82 5.59 6.19
C TYR A 799 17.40 6.02 4.83
N TYR A 800 16.65 6.73 3.99
CA TYR A 800 17.14 7.15 2.66
C TYR A 800 17.82 8.52 2.64
N GLY A 801 17.70 9.30 3.72
CA GLY A 801 18.29 10.63 3.86
C GLY A 801 17.40 11.76 3.32
N VAL A 802 17.76 13.00 3.67
CA VAL A 802 17.02 14.22 3.30
C VAL A 802 16.81 14.41 1.78
N PRO A 803 17.75 14.04 0.88
CA PRO A 803 17.52 14.18 -0.56
C PRO A 803 16.42 13.27 -1.12
N ALA A 804 15.98 12.26 -0.35
CA ALA A 804 15.01 11.29 -0.81
C ALA A 804 13.62 11.92 -0.97
N THR A 805 13.00 11.73 -2.14
CA THR A 805 11.68 12.28 -2.47
C THR A 805 10.81 11.27 -3.21
N GLY A 806 9.49 11.34 -3.05
CA GLY A 806 8.56 10.44 -3.74
C GLY A 806 8.64 8.97 -3.31
N ILE A 807 9.32 8.64 -2.21
CA ILE A 807 9.53 7.24 -1.77
C ILE A 807 8.22 6.54 -1.42
N GLU A 808 7.28 7.25 -0.78
CA GLU A 808 5.96 6.71 -0.48
C GLU A 808 5.19 6.35 -1.76
N GLU A 809 5.22 7.23 -2.76
CA GLU A 809 4.63 6.96 -4.08
C GLU A 809 5.32 5.76 -4.75
N LEU A 810 6.65 5.69 -4.69
CA LEU A 810 7.43 4.58 -5.24
C LEU A 810 7.00 3.23 -4.64
N TYR A 811 6.91 3.15 -3.30
CA TYR A 811 6.51 1.92 -2.61
C TYR A 811 5.12 1.47 -3.06
N ARG A 812 4.16 2.39 -3.15
CA ARG A 812 2.81 2.10 -3.63
C ARG A 812 2.80 1.64 -5.09
N LEU A 813 3.52 2.32 -5.98
CA LEU A 813 3.61 1.97 -7.39
C LEU A 813 4.21 0.58 -7.59
N LEU A 814 5.30 0.27 -6.88
CA LEU A 814 5.92 -1.05 -6.92
C LEU A 814 4.97 -2.12 -6.36
N ASN A 815 4.27 -1.85 -5.25
CA ASN A 815 3.28 -2.75 -4.66
C ASN A 815 2.17 -3.11 -5.69
N GLU A 816 1.69 -2.12 -6.46
CA GLU A 816 0.73 -2.35 -7.56
C GLU A 816 1.36 -3.16 -8.71
N GLY A 817 2.60 -2.85 -9.08
CA GLY A 817 3.35 -3.52 -10.14
C GLY A 817 3.62 -5.00 -9.86
N VAL A 818 4.02 -5.36 -8.65
CA VAL A 818 4.30 -6.76 -8.29
C VAL A 818 3.03 -7.62 -8.23
N TYR A 819 1.88 -7.03 -7.86
CA TYR A 819 0.60 -7.71 -7.99
C TYR A 819 0.17 -7.92 -9.43
N TYR A 820 0.49 -6.98 -10.32
CA TYR A 820 0.29 -7.18 -11.74
C TYR A 820 1.16 -8.34 -12.25
N TYR A 821 2.47 -8.30 -11.96
CA TYR A 821 3.41 -9.35 -12.37
C TYR A 821 2.98 -10.73 -11.87
N SER A 822 2.74 -10.90 -10.58
CA SER A 822 2.32 -12.18 -9.99
C SER A 822 1.01 -12.73 -10.57
N ARG A 823 0.10 -11.88 -11.03
CA ARG A 823 -1.21 -12.27 -11.59
C ARG A 823 -1.24 -12.28 -13.12
N THR A 824 -0.09 -12.26 -13.76
CA THR A 824 0.05 -12.40 -15.21
C THR A 824 0.79 -13.67 -15.53
N MET A 825 0.52 -14.21 -16.72
CA MET A 825 0.90 -15.59 -17.04
C MET A 825 0.37 -16.51 -15.93
N GLU A 826 1.24 -17.31 -15.33
CA GLU A 826 0.88 -18.39 -14.40
C GLU A 826 1.78 -18.39 -13.18
N ARG A 827 2.09 -17.17 -12.75
CA ARG A 827 2.97 -16.94 -11.63
C ARG A 827 2.26 -17.23 -10.31
N ASN A 828 0.98 -16.91 -10.20
CA ASN A 828 0.16 -17.16 -9.00
C ASN A 828 -0.36 -18.61 -8.91
N VAL A 829 0.54 -19.58 -8.81
CA VAL A 829 0.22 -21.00 -8.65
C VAL A 829 0.72 -21.45 -7.29
N TRP A 830 -0.16 -21.46 -6.28
CA TRP A 830 0.14 -22.02 -4.97
C TRP A 830 -0.42 -23.43 -4.88
N HIS A 831 0.44 -24.41 -4.57
CA HIS A 831 0.19 -25.85 -4.34
C HIS A 831 -0.59 -26.67 -5.41
N TYR A 832 -1.62 -26.14 -6.10
CA TYR A 832 -2.58 -26.94 -6.89
C TYR A 832 -3.11 -26.31 -8.21
N GLY A 833 -2.61 -25.16 -8.66
CA GLY A 833 -3.05 -24.55 -9.93
C GLY A 833 -2.49 -25.24 -11.19
N GLU A 834 -3.22 -25.10 -12.30
CA GLU A 834 -2.77 -25.54 -13.63
C GLU A 834 -1.72 -24.57 -14.21
N ILE A 835 -0.78 -25.12 -14.97
CA ILE A 835 0.27 -24.42 -15.72
C ILE A 835 -0.01 -24.71 -17.23
N GLY A 836 -0.08 -23.69 -18.09
CA GLY A 836 -0.07 -23.67 -19.55
C GLY A 836 -1.11 -22.79 -20.28
N GLN A 837 -1.76 -21.77 -19.70
CA GLN A 837 -2.98 -21.13 -20.22
C GLN A 837 -2.81 -19.80 -20.98
N THR A 838 -1.64 -19.16 -20.97
CA THR A 838 -1.37 -18.04 -21.89
C THR A 838 -0.87 -18.59 -23.22
N HIS A 839 -1.53 -18.25 -24.34
CA HIS A 839 -1.19 -18.77 -25.66
C HIS A 839 -0.69 -17.65 -26.57
N LEU A 840 0.38 -17.90 -27.32
CA LEU A 840 0.86 -16.95 -28.34
C LEU A 840 -0.20 -16.77 -29.45
N PRO A 841 -0.21 -15.63 -30.17
CA PRO A 841 -0.96 -15.51 -31.42
C PRO A 841 -0.64 -16.67 -32.37
N ASP A 842 -1.62 -17.17 -33.11
CA ASP A 842 -1.41 -18.27 -34.07
C ASP A 842 -0.44 -17.89 -35.20
N LEU A 843 0.32 -18.88 -35.69
CA LEU A 843 1.04 -18.73 -36.95
C LEU A 843 0.05 -18.77 -38.13
N PRO A 844 0.35 -18.08 -39.25
CA PRO A 844 -0.44 -18.24 -40.46
C PRO A 844 -0.45 -19.69 -40.95
N ARG A 845 -1.61 -20.15 -41.44
CA ARG A 845 -1.82 -21.53 -41.90
C ARG A 845 -1.91 -21.60 -43.42
N GLY A 846 -1.27 -22.62 -43.99
CA GLY A 846 -1.32 -22.92 -45.42
C GLY A 846 -0.60 -21.90 -46.31
N ASP A 847 -0.70 -22.15 -47.62
CA ASP A 847 -0.22 -21.29 -48.71
C ASP A 847 -1.02 -19.97 -48.83
N ALA A 848 -2.27 -19.98 -48.36
CA ALA A 848 -3.19 -18.84 -48.39
C ALA A 848 -3.01 -17.82 -47.24
N LEU A 849 -2.07 -18.04 -46.31
CA LEU A 849 -1.83 -17.17 -45.15
C LEU A 849 -3.09 -16.96 -44.31
N GLU A 850 -3.80 -18.03 -43.97
CA GLU A 850 -5.04 -17.96 -43.20
C GLU A 850 -4.77 -17.73 -41.71
N TYR A 851 -5.45 -16.77 -41.08
CA TYR A 851 -5.26 -16.41 -39.68
C TYR A 851 -6.58 -16.10 -38.97
N ASP A 852 -6.75 -16.62 -37.75
CA ASP A 852 -7.91 -16.36 -36.88
C ASP A 852 -7.49 -15.51 -35.66
N PRO A 853 -7.99 -14.27 -35.51
CA PRO A 853 -7.62 -13.41 -34.38
C PRO A 853 -8.08 -13.97 -33.03
N PHE A 854 -7.16 -14.07 -32.07
CA PHE A 854 -7.41 -14.65 -30.74
C PHE A 854 -6.93 -13.75 -29.60
N TRP A 855 -5.67 -13.31 -29.64
CA TRP A 855 -4.97 -12.62 -28.56
C TRP A 855 -5.67 -11.33 -28.12
N ASN A 856 -5.99 -10.45 -29.07
CA ASN A 856 -6.64 -9.16 -28.77
C ASN A 856 -8.10 -9.30 -28.31
N THR A 857 -8.67 -10.50 -28.44
CA THR A 857 -9.99 -10.85 -27.93
C THR A 857 -9.88 -11.48 -26.55
N ALA A 858 -9.12 -12.58 -26.42
CA ALA A 858 -8.99 -13.36 -25.19
C ALA A 858 -8.27 -12.60 -24.06
N TYR A 859 -7.26 -11.79 -24.41
CA TYR A 859 -6.43 -11.07 -23.42
C TYR A 859 -6.63 -9.55 -23.46
N LYS A 860 -7.75 -9.07 -24.01
CA LYS A 860 -8.08 -7.63 -24.13
C LYS A 860 -7.91 -6.86 -22.81
N GLU A 861 -8.44 -7.41 -21.72
CA GLU A 861 -8.36 -6.78 -20.40
C GLU A 861 -6.91 -6.67 -19.91
N LYS A 862 -6.10 -7.70 -20.15
CA LYS A 862 -4.67 -7.69 -19.81
C LYS A 862 -3.90 -6.67 -20.65
N VAL A 863 -4.23 -6.51 -21.93
CA VAL A 863 -3.65 -5.47 -22.79
C VAL A 863 -3.98 -4.06 -22.27
N ILE A 864 -5.22 -3.82 -21.84
CA ILE A 864 -5.64 -2.53 -21.25
C ILE A 864 -4.88 -2.29 -19.94
N LEU A 865 -4.90 -3.27 -19.03
CA LEU A 865 -4.22 -3.18 -17.74
C LEU A 865 -2.70 -3.01 -17.90
N SER A 866 -2.09 -3.65 -18.90
CA SER A 866 -0.67 -3.49 -19.24
C SER A 866 -0.31 -2.04 -19.53
N LYS A 867 -1.18 -1.29 -20.23
CA LYS A 867 -0.94 0.12 -20.53
C LYS A 867 -0.96 0.97 -19.26
N GLU A 868 -1.89 0.69 -18.36
CA GLU A 868 -1.99 1.38 -17.07
C GLU A 868 -0.76 1.12 -16.19
N ILE A 869 -0.42 -0.15 -16.00
CA ILE A 869 0.74 -0.53 -15.17
C ILE A 869 2.06 -0.07 -15.79
N LEU A 870 2.18 -0.07 -17.12
CA LEU A 870 3.34 0.48 -17.81
C LEU A 870 3.57 1.95 -17.44
N ASN A 871 2.52 2.78 -17.42
CA ASN A 871 2.63 4.18 -17.00
C ASN A 871 3.09 4.31 -15.54
N LYS A 872 2.56 3.46 -14.65
CA LYS A 872 2.96 3.41 -13.24
C LYS A 872 4.42 2.99 -13.06
N MET A 873 4.88 1.98 -13.81
CA MET A 873 6.28 1.55 -13.76
C MET A 873 7.23 2.59 -14.35
N ASN A 874 6.83 3.32 -15.40
CA ASN A 874 7.61 4.46 -15.90
C ASN A 874 7.74 5.56 -14.84
N ARG A 875 6.66 5.85 -14.09
CA ARG A 875 6.72 6.79 -12.96
C ARG A 875 7.61 6.29 -11.83
N ALA A 876 7.54 5.00 -11.47
CA ALA A 876 8.43 4.41 -10.48
C ALA A 876 9.91 4.53 -10.89
N LEU A 877 10.24 4.19 -12.14
CA LEU A 877 11.59 4.32 -12.69
C LEU A 877 12.09 5.77 -12.70
N GLN A 878 11.21 6.73 -12.97
CA GLN A 878 11.53 8.15 -12.88
C GLN A 878 11.93 8.53 -11.44
N ILE A 879 11.10 8.18 -10.45
CA ILE A 879 11.38 8.47 -9.03
C ILE A 879 12.71 7.83 -8.61
N ILE A 880 12.94 6.57 -9.00
CA ILE A 880 14.19 5.86 -8.72
C ILE A 880 15.41 6.61 -9.31
N SER A 881 15.31 7.03 -10.57
CA SER A 881 16.41 7.75 -11.24
C SER A 881 16.70 9.10 -10.60
N GLU A 882 15.66 9.84 -10.21
CA GLU A 882 15.78 11.15 -9.55
C GLU A 882 16.47 11.01 -8.19
N ASN A 883 16.07 10.02 -7.39
CA ASN A 883 16.67 9.75 -6.08
C ASN A 883 18.13 9.30 -6.17
N LYS A 884 18.45 8.37 -7.09
CA LYS A 884 19.84 7.96 -7.32
C LYS A 884 20.72 9.15 -7.71
N SER A 885 20.20 10.05 -8.55
CA SER A 885 20.91 11.27 -8.95
C SER A 885 21.10 12.27 -7.81
N ALA A 886 20.18 12.26 -6.83
CA ALA A 886 20.23 13.12 -5.66
C ALA A 886 21.20 12.64 -4.56
N GLY A 887 21.80 11.46 -4.71
CA GLY A 887 22.76 10.92 -3.75
C GLY A 887 22.13 10.41 -2.45
N VAL A 888 20.97 9.74 -2.56
CA VAL A 888 20.31 9.07 -1.43
C VAL A 888 21.20 8.04 -0.74
N SER A 889 20.97 7.84 0.56
CA SER A 889 21.54 6.74 1.32
C SER A 889 20.93 5.40 0.88
N HIS A 890 21.62 4.29 1.17
CA HIS A 890 21.17 2.92 0.81
C HIS A 890 20.87 2.75 -0.70
N GLY A 891 21.75 3.29 -1.56
CA GLY A 891 21.54 3.28 -3.03
C GLY A 891 21.33 1.89 -3.65
N TYR A 892 21.77 0.81 -3.00
CA TYR A 892 21.53 -0.56 -3.46
C TYR A 892 20.04 -0.93 -3.47
N ASP A 893 19.25 -0.44 -2.50
CA ASP A 893 17.79 -0.64 -2.47
C ASP A 893 17.15 -0.16 -3.78
N PHE A 894 17.60 0.99 -4.29
CA PHE A 894 17.12 1.57 -5.54
C PHE A 894 17.51 0.75 -6.77
N GLU A 895 18.59 -0.03 -6.74
CA GLU A 895 18.90 -0.97 -7.83
C GLU A 895 17.95 -2.18 -7.82
N ILE A 896 17.58 -2.68 -6.64
CA ILE A 896 16.60 -3.76 -6.53
C ILE A 896 15.21 -3.25 -6.95
N TYR A 897 14.82 -2.03 -6.53
CA TYR A 897 13.58 -1.40 -6.99
C TYR A 897 13.56 -1.19 -8.50
N ARG A 898 14.67 -0.76 -9.09
CA ARG A 898 14.81 -0.55 -10.53
C ARG A 898 14.61 -1.85 -11.31
N THR A 899 15.34 -2.89 -10.93
CA THR A 899 15.26 -4.19 -11.62
C THR A 899 13.89 -4.84 -11.45
N THR A 900 13.25 -4.66 -10.29
CA THR A 900 11.85 -5.04 -10.05
C THR A 900 10.91 -4.31 -11.01
N ALA A 901 10.99 -2.98 -11.09
CA ALA A 901 10.14 -2.18 -11.97
C ALA A 901 10.37 -2.50 -13.46
N GLU A 902 11.62 -2.73 -13.89
CA GLU A 902 11.93 -3.14 -15.26
C GLU A 902 11.39 -4.54 -15.60
N LEU A 903 11.40 -5.50 -14.68
CA LEU A 903 10.80 -6.82 -14.90
C LEU A 903 9.26 -6.74 -15.04
N VAL A 904 8.61 -5.94 -14.19
CA VAL A 904 7.16 -5.67 -14.30
C VAL A 904 6.84 -4.98 -15.63
N LYS A 905 7.60 -3.94 -15.98
CA LYS A 905 7.47 -3.20 -17.24
C LYS A 905 7.69 -4.11 -18.45
N HIS A 906 8.70 -4.98 -18.41
CA HIS A 906 8.93 -6.00 -19.44
C HIS A 906 7.70 -6.89 -19.63
N THR A 907 7.09 -7.33 -18.52
CA THR A 907 5.86 -8.12 -18.55
C THR A 907 4.69 -7.36 -19.19
N CYS A 908 4.52 -6.07 -18.90
CA CYS A 908 3.53 -5.24 -19.60
C CYS A 908 3.81 -5.18 -21.11
N LEU A 909 5.07 -4.95 -21.49
CA LEU A 909 5.48 -4.84 -22.88
C LEU A 909 5.29 -6.16 -23.66
N ILE A 910 5.44 -7.33 -23.03
CA ILE A 910 5.11 -8.61 -23.69
C ILE A 910 3.64 -8.65 -24.13
N TYR A 911 2.70 -8.28 -23.25
CA TYR A 911 1.28 -8.31 -23.61
C TYR A 911 0.94 -7.34 -24.75
N LEU A 912 1.64 -6.20 -24.79
CA LEU A 912 1.51 -5.21 -25.87
C LEU A 912 2.18 -5.68 -27.17
N ASP A 913 3.34 -6.31 -27.08
CA ASP A 913 4.08 -6.84 -28.22
C ASP A 913 3.31 -7.99 -28.87
N LEU A 914 2.72 -8.91 -28.09
CA LEU A 914 1.88 -9.98 -28.60
C LEU A 914 0.56 -9.46 -29.21
N SER A 915 0.03 -8.34 -28.68
CA SER A 915 -1.09 -7.61 -29.30
C SER A 915 -0.72 -7.06 -30.67
N ASN A 916 0.45 -6.42 -30.78
CA ASN A 916 0.98 -5.88 -32.03
C ASN A 916 1.38 -6.98 -33.02
N LEU A 917 1.87 -8.12 -32.53
CA LEU A 917 2.17 -9.30 -33.34
C LEU A 917 0.91 -9.78 -34.06
N GLU A 918 -0.19 -9.96 -33.33
CA GLU A 918 -1.47 -10.36 -33.93
C GLU A 918 -1.96 -9.34 -34.98
N TYR A 919 -1.85 -8.03 -34.70
CA TYR A 919 -2.20 -7.01 -35.71
C TYR A 919 -1.33 -7.14 -36.96
N ALA A 920 -0.02 -7.35 -36.82
CA ALA A 920 0.89 -7.51 -37.95
C ALA A 920 0.56 -8.76 -38.79
N ILE A 921 0.25 -9.89 -38.13
CA ILE A 921 -0.15 -11.12 -38.82
C ILE A 921 -1.51 -10.93 -39.53
N LYS A 922 -2.47 -10.29 -38.87
CA LYS A 922 -3.77 -9.96 -39.47
C LYS A 922 -3.64 -9.04 -40.69
N GLU A 923 -2.77 -8.03 -40.63
CA GLU A 923 -2.51 -7.16 -41.78
C GLU A 923 -1.85 -7.92 -42.92
N ALA A 924 -0.94 -8.85 -42.63
CA ALA A 924 -0.39 -9.74 -43.66
C ALA A 924 -1.48 -10.60 -44.30
N HIS A 925 -2.41 -11.13 -43.50
CA HIS A 925 -3.56 -11.92 -43.97
C HIS A 925 -4.47 -11.12 -44.90
N ILE A 926 -4.90 -9.93 -44.48
CA ILE A 926 -5.81 -9.08 -45.25
C ILE A 926 -5.18 -8.67 -46.59
N ASN A 927 -3.90 -8.33 -46.59
CA ASN A 927 -3.25 -7.80 -47.78
C ASN A 927 -2.70 -8.88 -48.70
N ARG A 928 -2.74 -10.17 -48.33
CA ARG A 928 -2.10 -11.26 -49.09
C ARG A 928 -2.42 -11.25 -50.58
N PHE A 929 -3.70 -11.06 -50.90
CA PHE A 929 -4.23 -11.06 -52.27
C PHE A 929 -4.38 -9.65 -52.87
N ILE A 930 -4.06 -8.61 -52.09
CA ILE A 930 -4.19 -7.19 -52.48
C ILE A 930 -2.80 -6.62 -52.83
N ASP A 931 -1.86 -6.71 -51.89
CA ASP A 931 -0.49 -6.23 -52.03
C ASP A 931 0.48 -7.18 -51.31
N TYR A 932 1.24 -7.92 -52.12
CA TYR A 932 2.23 -8.86 -51.65
C TYR A 932 3.35 -8.20 -50.83
N ASN A 933 3.81 -7.00 -51.25
CA ASN A 933 4.91 -6.30 -50.56
C ASN A 933 4.46 -5.80 -49.19
N VAL A 934 3.21 -5.32 -49.08
CA VAL A 934 2.61 -4.96 -47.79
C VAL A 934 2.51 -6.19 -46.89
N SER A 935 2.11 -7.34 -47.43
CA SER A 935 2.01 -8.59 -46.67
C SER A 935 3.36 -9.06 -46.14
N LEU A 936 4.38 -9.10 -47.00
CA LEU A 936 5.74 -9.46 -46.61
C LEU A 936 6.31 -8.48 -45.57
N LYS A 937 6.07 -7.18 -45.74
CA LYS A 937 6.49 -6.15 -44.77
C LYS A 937 5.83 -6.38 -43.40
N SER A 938 4.55 -6.73 -43.37
CA SER A 938 3.82 -7.01 -42.13
C SER A 938 4.34 -8.29 -41.44
N LEU A 939 4.68 -9.34 -42.19
CA LEU A 939 5.33 -10.53 -41.63
C LEU A 939 6.74 -10.23 -41.07
N LEU A 940 7.54 -9.41 -41.76
CA LEU A 940 8.85 -8.99 -41.27
C LEU A 940 8.73 -8.13 -40.00
N ASN A 941 7.68 -7.31 -39.90
CA ASN A 941 7.37 -6.58 -38.67
C ASN A 941 7.00 -7.54 -37.52
N ALA A 942 6.18 -8.56 -37.79
CA ALA A 942 5.87 -9.63 -36.82
C ALA A 942 7.14 -10.33 -36.31
N GLN A 943 8.08 -10.66 -37.19
CA GLN A 943 9.39 -11.23 -36.83
C GLN A 943 10.16 -10.26 -35.90
N GLN A 944 10.26 -8.99 -36.28
CA GLN A 944 10.99 -7.98 -35.52
C GLN A 944 10.43 -7.78 -34.10
N ILE A 945 9.11 -7.83 -33.93
CA ILE A 945 8.45 -7.72 -32.62
C ILE A 945 8.93 -8.83 -31.68
N ILE A 946 8.91 -10.08 -32.13
CA ILE A 946 9.34 -11.23 -31.30
C ILE A 946 10.84 -11.20 -31.02
N GLU A 947 11.68 -10.89 -32.02
CA GLU A 947 13.13 -10.73 -31.83
C GLU A 947 13.44 -9.66 -30.78
N SER A 948 12.74 -8.51 -30.85
CA SER A 948 12.92 -7.42 -29.88
C SER A 948 12.46 -7.81 -28.48
N SER A 949 11.35 -8.54 -28.37
CA SER A 949 10.84 -9.03 -27.07
C SER A 949 11.82 -10.00 -26.42
N LEU A 950 12.32 -10.99 -27.17
CA LEU A 950 13.32 -11.96 -26.71
C LEU A 950 14.61 -11.30 -26.26
N LYS A 951 15.09 -10.31 -27.03
CA LYS A 951 16.30 -9.56 -26.65
C LYS A 951 16.07 -8.72 -25.38
N ARG A 952 14.90 -8.11 -25.24
CA ARG A 952 14.54 -7.35 -24.04
C ARG A 952 14.45 -8.27 -22.81
N ARG A 953 13.89 -9.48 -22.95
CA ARG A 953 13.83 -10.49 -21.88
C ARG A 953 15.22 -10.84 -21.37
N GLU A 954 16.14 -11.17 -22.27
CA GLU A 954 17.53 -11.49 -21.94
C GLU A 954 18.21 -10.34 -21.18
N ASN A 955 18.09 -9.11 -21.67
CA ASN A 955 18.71 -7.94 -21.05
C ASN A 955 18.16 -7.67 -19.64
N VAL A 956 16.83 -7.67 -19.48
CA VAL A 956 16.16 -7.41 -18.19
C VAL A 956 16.49 -8.51 -17.18
N TYR A 957 16.46 -9.76 -17.60
CA TYR A 957 16.80 -10.90 -16.74
C TYR A 957 18.26 -10.85 -16.29
N ASN A 958 19.21 -10.69 -17.21
CA ASN A 958 20.64 -10.67 -16.88
C ASN A 958 21.01 -9.50 -15.98
N ASP A 959 20.41 -8.32 -16.20
CA ASP A 959 20.59 -7.15 -15.35
C ASP A 959 20.06 -7.39 -13.92
N LEU A 960 18.86 -7.96 -13.79
CA LEU A 960 18.30 -8.33 -12.48
C LEU A 960 19.18 -9.35 -11.74
N VAL A 961 19.60 -10.43 -12.42
CA VAL A 961 20.48 -11.44 -11.84
C VAL A 961 21.79 -10.82 -11.39
N SER A 962 22.41 -9.96 -12.21
CA SER A 962 23.64 -9.26 -11.86
C SER A 962 23.50 -8.43 -10.59
N VAL A 963 22.40 -7.68 -10.43
CA VAL A 963 22.14 -6.87 -9.23
C VAL A 963 21.95 -7.75 -7.99
N TYR A 964 21.22 -8.87 -8.09
CA TYR A 964 21.04 -9.80 -6.98
C TYR A 964 22.38 -10.45 -6.58
N GLU A 965 23.17 -10.87 -7.57
CA GLU A 965 24.49 -11.50 -7.36
C GLU A 965 25.57 -10.53 -6.84
N GLU A 966 25.31 -9.22 -6.71
CA GLU A 966 26.20 -8.31 -6.00
C GLU A 966 26.34 -8.71 -4.53
N THR A 967 25.23 -9.10 -3.89
CA THR A 967 25.18 -9.47 -2.47
C THR A 967 24.90 -10.96 -2.24
N ARG A 968 24.48 -11.70 -3.28
CA ARG A 968 24.21 -13.15 -3.25
C ARG A 968 25.21 -13.98 -4.04
N LEU A 969 25.38 -15.25 -3.67
CA LEU A 969 25.92 -16.24 -4.60
C LEU A 969 24.88 -16.58 -5.67
N PRO A 970 25.30 -17.04 -6.87
CA PRO A 970 24.36 -17.51 -7.88
C PRO A 970 23.40 -18.57 -7.31
N LYS A 971 22.11 -18.46 -7.62
CA LYS A 971 21.14 -19.48 -7.20
C LYS A 971 21.46 -20.81 -7.91
N GLY A 972 21.59 -21.88 -7.15
CA GLY A 972 22.06 -23.17 -7.66
C GLY A 972 23.58 -23.24 -7.91
N PHE A 973 24.35 -22.38 -7.24
CA PHE A 973 25.81 -22.33 -7.33
C PHE A 973 26.46 -23.71 -7.14
N SER A 974 27.41 -24.03 -8.02
CA SER A 974 28.23 -25.24 -7.97
C SER A 974 29.70 -24.87 -7.96
N THR A 975 30.50 -25.62 -7.21
CA THR A 975 31.97 -25.51 -7.24
C THR A 975 32.55 -26.61 -8.13
N LYS A 976 33.86 -26.55 -8.39
CA LYS A 976 34.58 -27.61 -9.10
C LYS A 976 34.44 -28.97 -8.41
N ASP A 977 34.40 -28.98 -7.08
CA ASP A 977 34.46 -30.19 -6.26
C ASP A 977 33.08 -30.64 -5.76
N LYS A 978 32.03 -29.82 -5.94
CA LYS A 978 30.67 -30.13 -5.49
C LYS A 978 29.61 -29.48 -6.38
N SER A 979 28.77 -30.31 -6.98
CA SER A 979 27.61 -29.86 -7.75
C SER A 979 26.41 -29.60 -6.83
N PHE A 980 25.60 -28.59 -7.18
CA PHE A 980 24.33 -28.33 -6.52
C PHE A 980 23.33 -29.44 -6.83
N PHE A 981 22.66 -29.97 -5.80
CA PHE A 981 21.63 -31.00 -5.96
C PHE A 981 20.24 -30.41 -5.74
N TRP A 982 19.48 -30.31 -6.82
CA TRP A 982 18.10 -29.83 -6.82
C TRP A 982 17.12 -30.99 -7.05
N GLN A 983 16.09 -31.04 -6.22
CA GLN A 983 14.93 -31.91 -6.39
C GLN A 983 13.70 -31.14 -5.92
N GLN A 984 12.65 -31.12 -6.74
CA GLN A 984 11.38 -30.52 -6.39
C GLN A 984 10.83 -31.14 -5.09
N ASP A 985 10.31 -30.31 -4.20
CA ASP A 985 9.66 -30.72 -2.98
C ASP A 985 8.14 -30.73 -3.13
N ARG A 986 7.43 -31.04 -2.04
CA ARG A 986 5.97 -31.09 -2.07
C ARG A 986 5.35 -29.70 -2.29
N ALA A 987 5.97 -28.66 -1.76
CA ALA A 987 5.47 -27.30 -1.88
C ALA A 987 5.76 -26.76 -3.29
N ARG A 988 4.82 -26.00 -3.87
CA ARG A 988 5.03 -25.37 -5.19
C ARG A 988 5.49 -23.93 -5.04
N HIS A 989 6.47 -23.68 -4.19
CA HIS A 989 7.05 -22.35 -3.97
C HIS A 989 7.56 -21.78 -5.30
N PHE A 990 7.28 -20.50 -5.57
CA PHE A 990 7.55 -19.90 -6.87
C PHE A 990 9.05 -19.96 -7.23
N ALA A 991 9.92 -19.62 -6.27
CA ALA A 991 11.36 -19.64 -6.47
C ALA A 991 11.99 -21.04 -6.49
N PHE A 992 11.25 -22.06 -6.05
CA PHE A 992 11.69 -23.44 -6.07
C PHE A 992 11.39 -24.17 -7.39
N ARG A 993 10.60 -23.59 -8.31
CA ARG A 993 10.26 -24.18 -9.61
C ARG A 993 11.48 -24.52 -10.48
N ARG A 994 12.57 -23.78 -10.31
CA ARG A 994 13.82 -23.94 -11.07
C ARG A 994 15.02 -23.96 -10.13
N PRO A 995 16.15 -24.58 -10.51
CA PRO A 995 17.36 -24.59 -9.69
C PRO A 995 18.07 -23.23 -9.64
N ASP A 996 17.87 -22.37 -10.65
CA ASP A 996 18.48 -21.04 -10.81
C ASP A 996 17.41 -19.94 -10.72
N MET A 997 17.75 -18.68 -11.05
CA MET A 997 16.82 -17.54 -11.05
C MET A 997 15.87 -17.48 -12.25
N THR A 998 15.94 -18.41 -13.21
CA THR A 998 15.03 -18.42 -14.38
C THR A 998 13.58 -18.67 -13.98
N PHE A 999 13.29 -19.04 -12.73
CA PHE A 999 11.92 -19.07 -12.20
C PHE A 999 11.16 -17.74 -12.43
N LEU A 1000 11.85 -16.60 -12.42
CA LEU A 1000 11.27 -15.27 -12.67
C LEU A 1000 10.73 -15.09 -14.11
N ILE A 1001 11.26 -15.84 -15.06
CA ILE A 1001 10.84 -15.79 -16.47
C ILE A 1001 10.34 -17.15 -16.95
N TYR A 1002 10.10 -18.09 -16.03
CA TYR A 1002 9.79 -19.48 -16.39
C TYR A 1002 8.50 -19.59 -17.17
N ASP A 1003 7.42 -18.94 -16.69
CA ASP A 1003 6.13 -19.00 -17.38
C ASP A 1003 6.17 -18.32 -18.76
N GLU A 1004 7.09 -17.38 -18.97
CA GLU A 1004 7.35 -16.80 -20.29
C GLU A 1004 8.13 -17.75 -21.20
N GLN A 1005 9.12 -18.49 -20.66
CA GLN A 1005 9.83 -19.53 -21.41
C GLN A 1005 8.87 -20.64 -21.88
N LEU A 1006 7.84 -20.96 -21.10
CA LEU A 1006 6.81 -21.94 -21.48
C LEU A 1006 5.98 -21.52 -22.70
N LEU A 1007 5.96 -20.25 -23.08
CA LEU A 1007 5.29 -19.79 -24.30
C LEU A 1007 6.02 -20.25 -25.58
N ASP A 1008 7.30 -20.62 -25.50
CA ASP A 1008 8.14 -21.00 -26.65
C ASP A 1008 8.19 -19.94 -27.75
N MET A 1009 8.45 -18.67 -27.37
CA MET A 1009 8.61 -17.57 -28.34
C MET A 1009 9.79 -17.80 -29.29
N GLU A 1010 10.83 -18.49 -28.84
CA GLU A 1010 11.96 -18.91 -29.67
C GLU A 1010 11.53 -19.88 -30.78
N GLY A 1011 10.81 -20.95 -30.43
CA GLY A 1011 10.27 -21.89 -31.41
C GLY A 1011 9.23 -21.24 -32.34
N TYR A 1012 8.44 -20.29 -31.81
CA TYR A 1012 7.54 -19.46 -32.61
C TYR A 1012 8.29 -18.62 -33.66
N LEU A 1013 9.40 -17.98 -33.26
CA LEU A 1013 10.22 -17.16 -34.15
C LEU A 1013 10.84 -17.97 -35.28
N GLU A 1014 11.39 -19.15 -35.00
CA GLU A 1014 11.96 -20.03 -36.02
C GLU A 1014 10.91 -20.44 -37.05
N LYS A 1015 9.73 -20.88 -36.59
CA LYS A 1015 8.61 -21.23 -37.48
C LYS A 1015 8.12 -20.04 -38.30
N LEU A 1016 8.09 -18.84 -37.71
CA LEU A 1016 7.71 -17.63 -38.43
C LEU A 1016 8.75 -17.26 -39.52
N LYS A 1017 10.04 -17.45 -39.25
CA LYS A 1017 11.11 -17.25 -40.26
C LYS A 1017 11.00 -18.25 -41.40
N ASP A 1018 10.78 -19.52 -41.10
CA ASP A 1018 10.54 -20.56 -42.11
C ASP A 1018 9.33 -20.21 -42.97
N TYR A 1019 8.25 -19.73 -42.34
CA TYR A 1019 7.05 -19.30 -43.04
C TYR A 1019 7.30 -18.08 -43.94
N ILE A 1020 8.07 -17.08 -43.46
CA ILE A 1020 8.45 -15.91 -44.25
C ILE A 1020 9.28 -16.31 -45.46
N GLU A 1021 10.21 -17.25 -45.31
CA GLU A 1021 11.03 -17.72 -46.43
C GLU A 1021 10.19 -18.48 -47.45
N TYR A 1022 9.33 -19.40 -46.99
CA TYR A 1022 8.33 -20.05 -47.84
C TYR A 1022 7.44 -19.04 -48.58
N PHE A 1023 7.00 -17.98 -47.90
CA PHE A 1023 6.19 -16.91 -48.47
C PHE A 1023 6.93 -16.17 -49.60
N ARG A 1024 8.24 -15.90 -49.40
CA ARG A 1024 9.12 -15.31 -50.43
C ARG A 1024 9.24 -16.20 -51.66
N GLU A 1025 9.48 -17.48 -51.45
CA GLU A 1025 9.68 -18.44 -52.54
C GLU A 1025 8.40 -18.65 -53.37
N THR A 1026 7.23 -18.61 -52.74
CA THR A 1026 5.92 -18.75 -53.42
C THR A 1026 5.47 -17.51 -54.21
N ALA A 1027 6.19 -16.38 -54.12
CA ALA A 1027 5.95 -15.20 -54.94
C ALA A 1027 6.88 -15.06 -56.14
N ILE A 1028 7.94 -15.88 -56.19
CA ILE A 1028 8.90 -15.93 -57.30
C ILE A 1028 8.44 -16.93 -58.38
N ASN A 1029 7.54 -17.86 -58.01
CA ASN A 1029 6.83 -18.77 -58.91
C ASN A 1029 5.40 -18.28 -59.16
#